data_AF-A0A7X7MQE9-F1
#
_entry.id   AF-A0A7X7MQE9-F1
#
_cell.length_a   1.000
_cell.length_b   1.000
_cell.length_c   1.000
_cell.angle_alpha   90.00
_cell.angle_beta   90.00
_cell.angle_gamma   90.00
#
_symmetry.space_group_name_H-M   'P 1'
#
loop_
_entity.id
_entity.type
_entity.pdbx_description
1 polymer ?
#
loop_
_entity_poly.entity_id
_entity_poly.type
_entity_poly.pdbx_seq_one_letter_code
_entity_poly.pdbx_strand_id
1 'polypeptide(L)'
;EQADGTNLLLSGGNVLVVGQGGAVAEPARVEATGGTLLAPSEGLDQNAYMILGKDRDAWLRIAESAAVDVVVIEMNQDRAAGASATLQLDGGRLTVNRVTGSSGENGTVSRVLLNGGELYAGGNNGAFLGGMTEVLMQAGGTVISVPGSFYYKTAQAIAHDPALGGTLDGGLIKRGTGTLYLLTDNSYTGTNRIEQGKVFIASDQALGTGPVEVGKAGSDAVLVGGGGQQSVTNPVTVGFKGSVAASQGGTLELHRLTFDAGYEQIKAGGHADPLGGTVRLALDPATTASVFNVFVYDQQNLDLDGGTAIVQPVPLTNASPRVEVRAGSRLRVADAVLNVPGLYLNVAGGEYLQEAGEAVFRFAHGTTNAPNDASPLAPVGIVLNGGSLAFVESPMFSLSNVRSTRTVINGGHLRAGQVNFSKSHRRDERLTHLLELNGGVMEADTISYQGGANAVEPAIVRLNGGTLKVAATSAAPHDFISVNGVDLLSVYLGLGGFACDTAGVDAVIRQPLEADPLRGAAPDGGLRKLGEGCLTLTQPLVASGPVTVEQGTLRLAEAWFAGETIEVQAGGTLELGGGGISNAAIHVAAGGTLHLTETPAEAEVPNGSFEIYTAGQLSATVKHRYQPTGTGWTFPSTCGIQTNGSGFSSDPAYYTTNGGVTAFVKQGTIQRDFTLTRGGTYRLAFEQATRNGYSSWARNVDVKIDGVTIYTVTHGGELHGFRPVEISVPLTAGAHTLAFEGLYSAYENANATVLIDAVRLIGGPVLRFDGETQGGRFAVIEAETPLAVTNSSFESYAANTFASLGHSYAPAETGWSFSGDNTSGIQTNGSAFSSDPAFYTTNGGVTAFVREGAIQTAFFAEQDGPHMLSFEQATRNGYSSWAREVEVRIDGVTVHTITHGGALHGFLPAAVPVTLTRGAHTLAFVGLVSPYENSAATVLIDAVSLKRLNTVRPEGLSALYLSTGSTVVLENTTALYLETIYVDGVRHTGALRAGLSGGATVLGGGRILTAGGGTVMMLR
;
A
#
# COMPACT_ATOMS: atom_id res chain seq x y z
N GLU A 1 -8.27 -76.14 34.78
CA GLU A 1 -7.44 -75.80 33.61
C GLU A 1 -8.23 -76.15 32.36
N GLN A 2 -8.37 -75.21 31.44
CA GLN A 2 -9.00 -75.40 30.12
C GLN A 2 -7.92 -75.15 29.06
N ALA A 3 -7.60 -76.20 28.29
CA ALA A 3 -6.60 -76.18 27.21
C ALA A 3 -7.24 -76.56 25.87
N ASP A 4 -6.62 -76.13 24.77
CA ASP A 4 -6.85 -76.60 23.39
C ASP A 4 -8.30 -76.64 22.90
N GLY A 5 -8.85 -75.47 22.53
CA GLY A 5 -10.07 -75.36 21.70
C GLY A 5 -11.40 -75.80 22.34
N THR A 6 -11.38 -76.31 23.56
CA THR A 6 -12.58 -76.65 24.34
C THR A 6 -13.26 -75.36 24.83
N ASN A 7 -14.60 -75.27 24.85
CA ASN A 7 -15.33 -74.13 25.45
C ASN A 7 -15.93 -74.55 26.80
N LEU A 8 -15.74 -73.74 27.85
CA LEU A 8 -16.45 -73.89 29.12
C LEU A 8 -17.57 -72.84 29.16
N LEU A 9 -18.81 -73.32 29.04
CA LEU A 9 -20.01 -72.49 29.06
C LEU A 9 -20.72 -72.63 30.42
N LEU A 10 -20.81 -71.54 31.17
CA LEU A 10 -21.63 -71.47 32.37
C LEU A 10 -23.04 -70.99 31.96
N SER A 11 -24.00 -71.92 31.88
CA SER A 11 -25.40 -71.58 31.55
C SER A 11 -26.21 -71.20 32.80
N GLY A 12 -27.16 -70.27 32.66
CA GLY A 12 -28.21 -70.03 33.67
C GLY A 12 -27.98 -68.91 34.69
N GLY A 13 -27.41 -67.75 34.31
CA GLY A 13 -27.40 -66.54 35.16
C GLY A 13 -26.53 -66.60 36.42
N ASN A 14 -25.46 -67.40 36.39
CA ASN A 14 -24.70 -67.79 37.58
C ASN A 14 -23.43 -66.96 37.83
N VAL A 15 -23.17 -66.70 39.12
CA VAL A 15 -21.93 -66.12 39.65
C VAL A 15 -20.86 -67.22 39.73
N LEU A 16 -19.69 -67.04 39.10
CA LEU A 16 -18.54 -67.92 39.30
C LEU A 16 -17.71 -67.42 40.49
N VAL A 17 -17.70 -68.17 41.59
CA VAL A 17 -16.90 -67.83 42.78
C VAL A 17 -15.64 -68.69 42.82
N VAL A 18 -14.48 -68.04 42.83
CA VAL A 18 -13.18 -68.68 43.00
C VAL A 18 -12.61 -68.25 44.34
N GLY A 19 -12.22 -69.22 45.18
CA GLY A 19 -11.72 -68.94 46.54
C GLY A 19 -12.81 -68.81 47.60
N GLN A 20 -13.89 -69.59 47.49
CA GLN A 20 -14.90 -69.76 48.56
C GLN A 20 -14.51 -70.95 49.47
N GLY A 21 -14.63 -70.79 50.79
CA GLY A 21 -14.31 -71.82 51.80
C GLY A 21 -13.09 -71.54 52.69
N GLY A 22 -12.82 -72.43 53.65
CA GLY A 22 -11.80 -72.22 54.70
C GLY A 22 -10.35 -72.09 54.21
N ALA A 23 -9.50 -71.44 55.03
CA ALA A 23 -8.10 -71.20 54.72
C ALA A 23 -7.32 -72.51 54.49
N VAL A 24 -6.66 -72.62 53.34
CA VAL A 24 -5.71 -73.71 53.01
C VAL A 24 -4.47 -73.10 52.35
N ALA A 25 -3.37 -73.85 52.31
CA ALA A 25 -2.05 -73.32 51.93
C ALA A 25 -1.91 -72.88 50.45
N GLU A 26 -2.70 -73.44 49.54
CA GLU A 26 -2.64 -73.14 48.11
C GLU A 26 -3.78 -72.20 47.68
N PRO A 27 -3.59 -71.25 46.74
CA PRO A 27 -4.67 -70.43 46.22
C PRO A 27 -5.61 -71.25 45.32
N ALA A 28 -6.88 -70.84 45.24
CA ALA A 28 -7.82 -71.38 44.26
C ALA A 28 -7.46 -70.85 42.86
N ARG A 29 -7.33 -71.73 41.85
CA ARG A 29 -6.79 -71.35 40.52
C ARG A 29 -7.77 -71.67 39.40
N VAL A 30 -7.93 -70.72 38.48
CA VAL A 30 -8.56 -70.90 37.17
C VAL A 30 -7.57 -70.44 36.10
N GLU A 31 -7.29 -71.29 35.13
CA GLU A 31 -6.40 -70.98 34.01
C GLU A 31 -7.07 -71.35 32.69
N ALA A 32 -7.08 -70.39 31.77
CA ALA A 32 -7.56 -70.51 30.41
C ALA A 32 -6.43 -70.18 29.44
N THR A 33 -5.98 -71.16 28.65
CA THR A 33 -4.93 -70.99 27.64
C THR A 33 -5.49 -71.01 26.21
N GLY A 34 -6.67 -71.59 25.99
CA GLY A 34 -7.37 -71.56 24.69
C GLY A 34 -8.87 -71.76 24.81
N GLY A 35 -9.57 -71.62 23.67
CA GLY A 35 -11.04 -71.69 23.63
C GLY A 35 -11.70 -70.48 24.30
N THR A 36 -13.02 -70.57 24.51
CA THR A 36 -13.78 -69.49 25.16
C THR A 36 -14.29 -69.94 26.53
N LEU A 37 -14.03 -69.16 27.56
CA LEU A 37 -14.71 -69.21 28.85
C LEU A 37 -15.87 -68.22 28.79
N LEU A 38 -17.05 -68.75 28.49
CA LEU A 38 -18.27 -68.00 28.23
C LEU A 38 -19.18 -68.04 29.46
N ALA A 39 -19.54 -66.86 29.98
CA ALA A 39 -20.73 -66.68 30.82
C ALA A 39 -21.77 -65.74 30.16
N PRO A 40 -22.19 -65.93 28.90
CA PRO A 40 -23.14 -65.04 28.26
C PRO A 40 -24.53 -65.20 28.88
N SER A 41 -25.19 -64.08 29.18
CA SER A 41 -26.65 -64.03 29.13
C SER A 41 -27.04 -63.45 27.78
N GLU A 42 -27.70 -64.24 26.94
CA GLU A 42 -28.53 -63.67 25.88
C GLU A 42 -29.65 -62.87 26.57
N GLY A 43 -29.69 -61.56 26.36
CA GLY A 43 -30.69 -60.67 26.95
C GLY A 43 -30.16 -59.81 28.09
N LEU A 44 -30.68 -58.61 28.19
CA LEU A 44 -30.21 -57.45 28.98
C LEU A 44 -30.38 -57.57 30.52
N ASP A 45 -30.14 -58.74 31.13
CA ASP A 45 -30.24 -58.93 32.59
C ASP A 45 -28.89 -59.37 33.23
N GLN A 46 -28.02 -58.38 33.44
CA GLN A 46 -27.03 -58.14 34.51
C GLN A 46 -26.21 -59.26 35.24
N ASN A 47 -26.23 -60.57 34.96
CA ASN A 47 -25.77 -61.56 35.99
C ASN A 47 -24.48 -62.38 35.75
N ALA A 48 -23.66 -62.13 34.72
CA ALA A 48 -22.38 -62.83 34.57
C ALA A 48 -21.28 -62.24 35.45
N TYR A 49 -21.31 -62.55 36.75
CA TYR A 49 -20.33 -62.09 37.74
C TYR A 49 -19.28 -63.16 38.00
N MET A 50 -18.01 -62.74 38.09
CA MET A 50 -16.95 -63.56 38.65
C MET A 50 -16.45 -62.92 39.94
N ILE A 51 -16.48 -63.68 41.02
CA ILE A 51 -15.89 -63.28 42.30
C ILE A 51 -14.57 -64.01 42.46
N LEU A 52 -13.48 -63.25 42.60
CA LEU A 52 -12.16 -63.78 42.89
C LEU A 52 -11.82 -63.48 44.34
N GLY A 53 -11.43 -64.51 45.09
CA GLY A 53 -10.90 -64.37 46.44
C GLY A 53 -11.96 -64.00 47.48
N LYS A 54 -13.11 -64.70 47.48
CA LYS A 54 -14.21 -64.41 48.42
C LYS A 54 -13.76 -64.55 49.89
N ASP A 55 -13.24 -65.72 50.26
CA ASP A 55 -12.84 -66.05 51.65
C ASP A 55 -11.32 -66.29 51.81
N ARG A 56 -10.63 -66.59 50.71
CA ARG A 56 -9.21 -67.03 50.67
C ARG A 56 -8.58 -66.71 49.32
N ASP A 57 -7.28 -66.93 49.20
CA ASP A 57 -6.53 -66.57 47.99
C ASP A 57 -7.07 -67.23 46.71
N ALA A 58 -7.16 -66.44 45.64
CA ALA A 58 -7.64 -66.86 44.33
C ALA A 58 -6.80 -66.26 43.19
N TRP A 59 -6.68 -67.01 42.10
CA TRP A 59 -5.95 -66.60 40.92
C TRP A 59 -6.69 -67.02 39.64
N LEU A 60 -7.01 -66.04 38.79
CA LEU A 60 -7.44 -66.26 37.40
C LEU A 60 -6.29 -65.89 36.45
N ARG A 61 -5.91 -66.82 35.56
CA ARG A 61 -4.94 -66.59 34.49
C ARG A 61 -5.59 -66.79 33.13
N ILE A 62 -5.43 -65.80 32.25
CA ILE A 62 -5.86 -65.84 30.84
C ILE A 62 -4.59 -65.75 30.00
N ALA A 63 -4.35 -66.73 29.14
CA ALA A 63 -3.12 -66.88 28.40
C ALA A 63 -3.37 -67.31 26.95
N GLU A 64 -2.31 -67.23 26.15
CA GLU A 64 -2.25 -67.61 24.72
C GLU A 64 -3.44 -67.04 23.91
N SER A 65 -4.41 -67.87 23.51
CA SER A 65 -5.54 -67.50 22.65
C SER A 65 -6.89 -67.52 23.35
N ALA A 66 -6.92 -67.75 24.67
CA ALA A 66 -8.14 -67.84 25.43
C ALA A 66 -9.00 -66.56 25.34
N ALA A 67 -10.31 -66.72 25.22
CA ALA A 67 -11.26 -65.63 25.30
C ALA A 67 -12.13 -65.81 26.54
N VAL A 68 -12.19 -64.82 27.43
CA VAL A 68 -13.05 -64.80 28.62
C VAL A 68 -14.09 -63.70 28.46
N ASP A 69 -15.36 -64.05 28.62
CA ASP A 69 -16.48 -63.09 28.52
C ASP A 69 -17.31 -63.12 29.83
N VAL A 70 -17.22 -62.03 30.58
CA VAL A 70 -17.89 -61.82 31.87
C VAL A 70 -18.37 -60.37 31.98
N VAL A 71 -19.40 -60.09 32.78
CA VAL A 71 -19.91 -58.71 32.92
C VAL A 71 -19.09 -57.95 33.97
N VAL A 72 -18.85 -58.53 35.14
CA VAL A 72 -18.06 -57.92 36.23
C VAL A 72 -17.11 -58.96 36.82
N ILE A 73 -15.87 -58.55 37.09
CA ILE A 73 -14.95 -59.26 37.99
C ILE A 73 -14.86 -58.46 39.28
N GLU A 74 -15.29 -59.05 40.39
CA GLU A 74 -15.20 -58.48 41.73
C GLU A 74 -14.17 -59.25 42.56
N MET A 75 -13.14 -58.55 43.04
CA MET A 75 -12.05 -59.13 43.80
C MET A 75 -12.22 -58.85 45.29
N ASN A 76 -12.05 -59.88 46.11
CA ASN A 76 -12.12 -59.82 47.57
C ASN A 76 -13.44 -59.22 48.08
N GLN A 77 -14.57 -59.66 47.51
CA GLN A 77 -15.91 -59.12 47.79
C GLN A 77 -16.24 -59.07 49.30
N ASP A 78 -15.97 -60.16 50.05
CA ASP A 78 -16.29 -60.23 51.48
C ASP A 78 -15.22 -59.61 52.38
N ARG A 79 -14.11 -59.15 51.79
CA ARG A 79 -13.00 -58.48 52.49
C ARG A 79 -12.44 -59.31 53.63
N ALA A 80 -12.33 -60.63 53.42
CA ALA A 80 -11.70 -61.54 54.38
C ALA A 80 -10.27 -61.08 54.69
N ALA A 81 -9.92 -61.02 55.97
CA ALA A 81 -8.67 -60.42 56.42
C ALA A 81 -7.46 -61.08 55.75
N GLY A 82 -6.64 -60.29 55.05
CA GLY A 82 -5.43 -60.75 54.37
C GLY A 82 -5.62 -61.57 53.09
N ALA A 83 -6.85 -61.75 52.59
CA ALA A 83 -7.09 -62.52 51.37
C ALA A 83 -6.57 -61.81 50.11
N SER A 84 -6.04 -62.59 49.16
CA SER A 84 -5.49 -62.10 47.89
C SER A 84 -6.24 -62.62 46.66
N ALA A 85 -6.62 -61.73 45.75
CA ALA A 85 -7.22 -62.09 44.47
C ALA A 85 -6.33 -61.54 43.34
N THR A 86 -5.85 -62.42 42.47
CA THR A 86 -5.03 -62.05 41.31
C THR A 86 -5.76 -62.38 40.01
N LEU A 87 -5.87 -61.40 39.11
CA LEU A 87 -6.19 -61.62 37.70
C LEU A 87 -4.92 -61.38 36.87
N GLN A 88 -4.52 -62.35 36.07
CA GLN A 88 -3.34 -62.25 35.22
C GLN A 88 -3.71 -62.44 33.75
N LEU A 89 -3.31 -61.47 32.93
CA LEU A 89 -3.43 -61.50 31.47
C LEU A 89 -2.04 -61.75 30.88
N ASP A 90 -1.76 -62.97 30.44
CA ASP A 90 -0.54 -63.36 29.72
C ASP A 90 -0.80 -63.53 28.21
N GLY A 91 -1.96 -63.08 27.73
CA GLY A 91 -2.45 -63.30 26.37
C GLY A 91 -3.97 -63.28 26.32
N GLY A 92 -4.53 -63.75 25.20
CA GLY A 92 -5.98 -63.90 25.05
C GLY A 92 -6.76 -62.57 25.04
N ARG A 93 -8.07 -62.66 25.20
CA ARG A 93 -8.99 -61.51 25.31
C ARG A 93 -9.86 -61.66 26.54
N LEU A 94 -9.96 -60.60 27.34
CA LEU A 94 -10.95 -60.45 28.40
C LEU A 94 -11.98 -59.40 27.97
N THR A 95 -13.20 -59.87 27.70
CA THR A 95 -14.38 -59.04 27.56
C THR A 95 -15.02 -58.87 28.94
N VAL A 96 -14.99 -57.65 29.46
CA VAL A 96 -15.48 -57.28 30.78
C VAL A 96 -16.01 -55.86 30.82
N ASN A 97 -17.14 -55.63 31.47
CA ASN A 97 -17.59 -54.25 31.69
C ASN A 97 -16.81 -53.63 32.85
N ARG A 98 -16.62 -54.33 33.96
CA ARG A 98 -15.90 -53.75 35.10
C ARG A 98 -15.02 -54.77 35.81
N VAL A 99 -13.77 -54.42 36.06
CA VAL A 99 -12.91 -55.11 37.02
C VAL A 99 -12.77 -54.21 38.25
N THR A 100 -13.11 -54.75 39.42
CA THR A 100 -13.11 -54.00 40.67
C THR A 100 -12.63 -54.84 41.83
N GLY A 101 -12.18 -54.17 42.89
CA GLY A 101 -11.68 -54.83 44.10
C GLY A 101 -12.12 -54.14 45.37
N SER A 102 -11.49 -54.54 46.47
CA SER A 102 -11.81 -54.11 47.83
C SER A 102 -11.03 -52.87 48.31
N SER A 103 -10.21 -52.25 47.47
CA SER A 103 -9.35 -51.11 47.82
C SER A 103 -8.42 -51.35 49.03
N GLY A 104 -8.05 -52.59 49.30
CA GLY A 104 -7.17 -52.96 50.42
C GLY A 104 -7.85 -52.97 51.81
N GLU A 105 -9.18 -52.86 51.86
CA GLU A 105 -9.93 -52.98 53.11
C GLU A 105 -9.59 -54.31 53.83
N ASN A 106 -9.41 -54.25 55.15
CA ASN A 106 -9.04 -55.42 55.97
C ASN A 106 -7.72 -56.12 55.55
N GLY A 107 -6.80 -55.39 54.90
CA GLY A 107 -5.49 -55.92 54.48
C GLY A 107 -5.55 -56.85 53.27
N THR A 108 -6.65 -56.84 52.52
CA THR A 108 -6.78 -57.62 51.28
C THR A 108 -5.88 -57.10 50.16
N VAL A 109 -5.55 -57.98 49.22
CA VAL A 109 -4.81 -57.62 48.00
C VAL A 109 -5.63 -57.98 46.78
N SER A 110 -6.16 -56.98 46.07
CA SER A 110 -6.79 -57.18 44.76
C SER A 110 -5.80 -56.73 43.68
N ARG A 111 -5.24 -57.68 42.94
CA ARG A 111 -4.14 -57.48 41.99
C ARG A 111 -4.56 -57.82 40.56
N VAL A 112 -4.22 -56.96 39.62
CA VAL A 112 -4.21 -57.30 38.19
C VAL A 112 -2.79 -57.25 37.65
N LEU A 113 -2.38 -58.30 36.94
CA LEU A 113 -1.10 -58.40 36.23
C LEU A 113 -1.35 -58.33 34.72
N LEU A 114 -0.76 -57.32 34.08
CA LEU A 114 -0.91 -57.04 32.65
C LEU A 114 0.37 -57.44 31.90
N ASN A 115 0.37 -58.64 31.33
CA ASN A 115 1.53 -59.25 30.68
C ASN A 115 1.22 -59.74 29.26
N GLY A 116 0.33 -59.01 28.58
CA GLY A 116 -0.19 -59.31 27.27
C GLY A 116 -1.72 -59.34 27.26
N GLY A 117 -2.27 -59.70 26.11
CA GLY A 117 -3.72 -59.85 25.91
C GLY A 117 -4.48 -58.54 25.69
N GLU A 118 -5.77 -58.70 25.39
CA GLU A 118 -6.68 -57.63 25.03
C GLU A 118 -7.80 -57.47 26.06
N LEU A 119 -7.95 -56.25 26.56
CA LEU A 119 -9.05 -55.79 27.41
C LEU A 119 -10.11 -55.11 26.54
N TYR A 120 -11.36 -55.54 26.70
CA TYR A 120 -12.51 -55.10 25.91
C TYR A 120 -13.76 -54.99 26.81
N ALA A 121 -14.66 -54.04 26.57
CA ALA A 121 -15.97 -53.98 27.24
C ALA A 121 -17.09 -54.05 26.20
N GLY A 122 -18.23 -54.64 26.58
CA GLY A 122 -19.38 -54.80 25.67
C GLY A 122 -20.14 -53.51 25.37
N GLY A 123 -19.78 -52.39 26.01
CA GLY A 123 -20.47 -51.09 25.90
C GLY A 123 -19.70 -49.94 26.54
N ASN A 124 -20.31 -48.74 26.51
CA ASN A 124 -19.80 -47.57 27.23
C ASN A 124 -19.55 -47.86 28.69
N ASN A 125 -18.40 -47.42 29.21
CA ASN A 125 -18.00 -47.74 30.56
C ASN A 125 -17.30 -46.60 31.31
N GLY A 126 -17.95 -46.09 32.36
CA GLY A 126 -17.39 -45.06 33.23
C GLY A 126 -16.51 -45.59 34.37
N ALA A 127 -16.45 -46.91 34.58
CA ALA A 127 -15.76 -47.56 35.70
C ALA A 127 -15.07 -48.86 35.24
N PHE A 128 -14.37 -48.80 34.11
CA PHE A 128 -13.83 -49.98 33.44
C PHE A 128 -12.81 -50.73 34.31
N LEU A 129 -11.88 -49.97 34.90
CA LEU A 129 -10.92 -50.43 35.91
C LEU A 129 -10.96 -49.49 37.11
N GLY A 130 -11.17 -50.02 38.32
CA GLY A 130 -11.17 -49.22 39.55
C GLY A 130 -11.39 -50.01 40.85
N GLY A 131 -10.81 -49.54 41.95
CA GLY A 131 -11.01 -50.11 43.30
C GLY A 131 -10.10 -51.30 43.63
N MET A 132 -9.07 -51.56 42.84
CA MET A 132 -8.08 -52.60 43.12
C MET A 132 -6.95 -52.05 43.98
N THR A 133 -6.28 -52.93 44.74
CA THR A 133 -5.11 -52.57 45.55
C THR A 133 -3.94 -52.19 44.63
N GLU A 134 -3.74 -52.95 43.55
CA GLU A 134 -2.70 -52.65 42.56
C GLU A 134 -3.05 -53.24 41.19
N VAL A 135 -2.64 -52.53 40.14
CA VAL A 135 -2.61 -53.02 38.77
C VAL A 135 -1.19 -52.84 38.28
N LEU A 136 -0.52 -53.93 37.93
CA LEU A 136 0.90 -53.93 37.59
C LEU A 136 1.05 -54.24 36.10
N MET A 137 1.79 -53.38 35.41
CA MET A 137 2.21 -53.58 34.03
C MET A 137 3.47 -54.45 34.03
N GLN A 138 3.43 -55.57 33.31
CA GLN A 138 4.56 -56.47 33.11
C GLN A 138 5.16 -56.32 31.70
N ALA A 139 6.16 -57.14 31.37
CA ALA A 139 6.93 -57.03 30.14
C ALA A 139 6.08 -57.23 28.86
N GLY A 140 4.98 -57.97 28.94
CA GLY A 140 4.05 -58.16 27.81
C GLY A 140 3.06 -57.01 27.57
N GLY A 141 2.88 -56.10 28.53
CA GLY A 141 2.01 -54.93 28.40
C GLY A 141 0.51 -55.26 28.35
N THR A 142 -0.30 -54.38 27.73
CA THR A 142 -1.72 -54.64 27.51
C THR A 142 -2.25 -53.93 26.26
N VAL A 143 -3.27 -54.53 25.63
CA VAL A 143 -4.06 -53.90 24.57
C VAL A 143 -5.43 -53.54 25.13
N ILE A 144 -5.88 -52.29 24.94
CA ILE A 144 -7.26 -51.87 25.22
C ILE A 144 -7.94 -51.49 23.91
N SER A 145 -8.97 -52.24 23.53
CA SER A 145 -9.72 -52.02 22.29
C SER A 145 -11.07 -51.36 22.58
N VAL A 146 -11.24 -50.12 22.10
CA VAL A 146 -12.46 -49.34 22.29
C VAL A 146 -13.16 -49.13 20.94
N PRO A 147 -14.30 -49.80 20.67
CA PRO A 147 -15.11 -49.60 19.47
C PRO A 147 -15.57 -48.15 19.28
N GLY A 148 -15.84 -47.74 18.04
CA GLY A 148 -16.06 -46.34 17.66
C GLY A 148 -17.11 -45.55 18.44
N SER A 149 -18.23 -46.18 18.81
CA SER A 149 -19.30 -45.54 19.59
C SER A 149 -19.07 -45.60 21.10
N PHE A 150 -18.00 -46.27 21.56
CA PHE A 150 -17.75 -46.54 22.96
C PHE A 150 -16.71 -45.61 23.58
N TYR A 151 -16.85 -45.40 24.88
CA TYR A 151 -15.80 -44.86 25.73
C TYR A 151 -15.53 -45.76 26.94
N TYR A 152 -14.26 -45.88 27.35
CA TYR A 152 -13.87 -46.51 28.61
C TYR A 152 -13.13 -45.51 29.49
N LYS A 153 -13.44 -45.48 30.78
CA LYS A 153 -12.73 -44.66 31.77
C LYS A 153 -12.03 -45.53 32.80
N THR A 154 -10.74 -45.25 33.03
CA THR A 154 -9.93 -45.90 34.05
C THR A 154 -9.57 -44.89 35.13
N ALA A 155 -10.11 -45.10 36.34
CA ALA A 155 -9.76 -44.34 37.54
C ALA A 155 -8.72 -45.07 38.42
N GLN A 156 -8.23 -46.21 37.94
CA GLN A 156 -7.21 -47.02 38.59
C GLN A 156 -5.82 -46.63 38.12
N ALA A 157 -4.89 -46.42 39.07
CA ALA A 157 -3.47 -46.29 38.76
C ALA A 157 -2.89 -47.65 38.36
N ILE A 158 -2.13 -47.65 37.27
CA ILE A 158 -1.37 -48.77 36.72
C ILE A 158 0.12 -48.48 36.98
N ALA A 159 0.75 -49.34 37.75
CA ALA A 159 2.13 -49.19 38.17
C ALA A 159 3.08 -50.09 37.37
N HIS A 160 4.35 -49.72 37.33
CA HIS A 160 5.44 -50.62 36.95
C HIS A 160 5.49 -51.82 37.90
N ASP A 161 5.66 -53.04 37.38
CA ASP A 161 5.83 -54.22 38.23
C ASP A 161 7.21 -54.24 38.90
N PRO A 162 7.31 -54.15 40.24
CA PRO A 162 8.59 -54.21 40.94
C PRO A 162 9.40 -55.49 40.67
N ALA A 163 8.74 -56.58 40.25
CA ALA A 163 9.41 -57.84 39.90
C ALA A 163 10.31 -57.72 38.66
N LEU A 164 10.09 -56.72 37.80
CA LEU A 164 10.94 -56.44 36.64
C LEU A 164 12.20 -55.62 36.99
N GLY A 165 12.27 -55.07 38.20
CA GLY A 165 13.39 -54.26 38.67
C GLY A 165 13.57 -53.00 37.81
N GLY A 166 14.65 -52.93 37.03
CA GLY A 166 14.91 -51.82 36.11
C GLY A 166 14.53 -52.11 34.65
N THR A 167 13.92 -53.26 34.37
CA THR A 167 13.52 -53.68 33.03
C THR A 167 12.25 -52.95 32.62
N LEU A 168 12.17 -52.48 31.37
CA LEU A 168 10.97 -51.79 30.89
C LEU A 168 9.75 -52.73 30.79
N ASP A 169 8.56 -52.18 31.04
CA ASP A 169 7.29 -52.87 30.80
C ASP A 169 6.94 -52.94 29.31
N GLY A 170 5.88 -53.68 28.96
CA GLY A 170 5.35 -53.72 27.59
C GLY A 170 4.50 -52.50 27.19
N GLY A 171 4.00 -51.75 28.18
CA GLY A 171 3.20 -50.53 27.97
C GLY A 171 1.76 -50.78 27.51
N LEU A 172 1.12 -49.73 27.00
CA LEU A 172 -0.30 -49.72 26.64
C LEU A 172 -0.48 -49.57 25.12
N ILE A 173 -1.32 -50.40 24.50
CA ILE A 173 -1.76 -50.24 23.11
C ILE A 173 -3.26 -49.90 23.09
N LYS A 174 -3.62 -48.74 22.56
CA LYS A 174 -5.01 -48.32 22.35
C LYS A 174 -5.44 -48.60 20.91
N ARG A 175 -6.46 -49.43 20.74
CA ARG A 175 -7.10 -49.78 19.46
C ARG A 175 -8.58 -49.37 19.40
N GLY A 176 -9.14 -49.44 18.20
CA GLY A 176 -10.52 -49.08 17.89
C GLY A 176 -10.75 -47.57 17.89
N THR A 177 -11.74 -47.11 17.11
CA THR A 177 -11.99 -45.67 16.88
C THR A 177 -12.63 -44.94 18.06
N GLY A 178 -13.00 -45.64 19.13
CA GLY A 178 -13.58 -45.07 20.34
C GLY A 178 -12.58 -44.40 21.26
N THR A 179 -13.04 -44.02 22.46
CA THR A 179 -12.30 -43.15 23.38
C THR A 179 -11.88 -43.85 24.66
N LEU A 180 -10.60 -43.77 25.02
CA LEU A 180 -10.10 -44.21 26.33
C LEU A 180 -9.78 -42.98 27.20
N TYR A 181 -10.24 -42.96 28.45
CA TYR A 181 -9.92 -41.91 29.42
C TYR A 181 -9.01 -42.47 30.50
N LEU A 182 -7.81 -41.91 30.63
CA LEU A 182 -6.84 -42.18 31.69
C LEU A 182 -6.93 -41.03 32.71
N LEU A 183 -7.51 -41.31 33.88
CA LEU A 183 -7.94 -40.27 34.81
C LEU A 183 -6.98 -40.00 35.97
N THR A 184 -5.95 -40.82 36.13
CA THR A 184 -5.02 -40.83 37.26
C THR A 184 -3.60 -40.97 36.75
N ASP A 185 -2.62 -40.56 37.56
CA ASP A 185 -1.22 -40.85 37.32
C ASP A 185 -0.96 -42.36 37.31
N ASN A 186 -0.09 -42.75 36.39
CA ASN A 186 0.42 -44.10 36.21
C ASN A 186 1.95 -44.07 36.34
N SER A 187 2.57 -45.22 36.62
CA SER A 187 4.03 -45.31 36.77
C SER A 187 4.69 -46.39 35.93
N TYR A 188 3.93 -47.07 35.05
CA TYR A 188 4.51 -48.02 34.10
C TYR A 188 5.47 -47.34 33.11
N THR A 189 6.46 -48.09 32.65
CA THR A 189 7.63 -47.55 31.93
C THR A 189 7.65 -47.89 30.44
N GLY A 190 6.79 -48.81 30.00
CA GLY A 190 6.70 -49.25 28.61
C GLY A 190 6.06 -48.23 27.66
N THR A 191 6.25 -48.44 26.35
CA THR A 191 5.73 -47.53 25.30
C THR A 191 4.20 -47.55 25.23
N ASN A 192 3.59 -46.37 25.18
CA ASN A 192 2.18 -46.15 24.88
C ASN A 192 1.99 -46.01 23.37
N ARG A 193 1.15 -46.84 22.75
CA ARG A 193 0.82 -46.77 21.32
C ARG A 193 -0.65 -46.48 21.14
N ILE A 194 -0.97 -45.29 20.66
CA ILE A 194 -2.33 -44.92 20.24
C ILE A 194 -2.45 -45.23 18.76
N GLU A 195 -2.92 -46.44 18.45
CA GLU A 195 -3.03 -46.91 17.08
C GLU A 195 -4.29 -46.36 16.39
N GLN A 196 -5.40 -46.25 17.13
CA GLN A 196 -6.70 -45.78 16.64
C GLN A 196 -7.52 -45.05 17.70
N GLY A 197 -8.33 -44.09 17.26
CA GLY A 197 -9.30 -43.40 18.10
C GLY A 197 -8.66 -42.38 19.03
N LYS A 198 -9.26 -42.15 20.21
CA LYS A 198 -8.84 -41.07 21.11
C LYS A 198 -8.36 -41.61 22.46
N VAL A 199 -7.32 -41.01 23.02
CA VAL A 199 -6.95 -41.14 24.43
C VAL A 199 -7.03 -39.78 25.09
N PHE A 200 -7.86 -39.66 26.13
CA PHE A 200 -7.93 -38.48 27.00
C PHE A 200 -7.09 -38.70 28.24
N ILE A 201 -6.29 -37.70 28.61
CA ILE A 201 -5.51 -37.69 29.84
C ILE A 201 -6.03 -36.60 30.78
N ALA A 202 -6.24 -36.93 32.06
CA ALA A 202 -6.67 -35.96 33.07
C ALA A 202 -5.56 -35.56 34.06
N SER A 203 -4.36 -36.13 33.92
CA SER A 203 -3.21 -35.90 34.79
C SER A 203 -1.90 -35.95 34.01
N ASP A 204 -0.85 -35.33 34.55
CA ASP A 204 0.45 -35.17 33.90
C ASP A 204 1.14 -36.52 33.61
N GLN A 205 1.01 -37.49 34.52
CA GLN A 205 1.60 -38.83 34.37
C GLN A 205 0.55 -39.89 33.99
N ALA A 206 -0.57 -39.49 33.38
CA ALA A 206 -1.62 -40.42 32.99
C ALA A 206 -1.17 -41.48 31.97
N LEU A 207 -0.04 -41.27 31.27
CA LEU A 207 0.55 -42.23 30.34
C LEU A 207 1.75 -42.99 30.93
N GLY A 208 1.98 -42.92 32.23
CA GLY A 208 3.19 -43.46 32.84
C GLY A 208 4.42 -42.65 32.45
N THR A 209 5.60 -43.26 32.55
CA THR A 209 6.88 -42.59 32.24
C THR A 209 7.47 -43.00 30.89
N GLY A 210 6.85 -43.96 30.21
CA GLY A 210 7.32 -44.49 28.93
C GLY A 210 7.02 -43.58 27.72
N PRO A 211 7.65 -43.80 26.55
CA PRO A 211 7.36 -43.04 25.33
C PRO A 211 5.90 -43.15 24.89
N VAL A 212 5.43 -42.17 24.12
CA VAL A 212 4.08 -42.13 23.55
C VAL A 212 4.18 -42.06 22.04
N GLU A 213 3.45 -42.91 21.32
CA GLU A 213 3.33 -42.89 19.87
C GLU A 213 1.87 -42.69 19.47
N VAL A 214 1.60 -41.75 18.57
CA VAL A 214 0.24 -41.41 18.14
C VAL A 214 0.12 -41.58 16.63
N GLY A 215 -0.73 -42.50 16.18
CA GLY A 215 -1.09 -42.67 14.76
C GLY A 215 0.02 -43.25 13.87
N LYS A 216 1.06 -43.84 14.47
CA LYS A 216 2.17 -44.50 13.76
C LYS A 216 1.75 -45.80 13.05
N ALA A 217 0.64 -46.40 13.49
CA ALA A 217 0.03 -47.56 12.85
C ALA A 217 -0.70 -47.25 11.53
N GLY A 218 -0.66 -46.00 11.04
CA GLY A 218 -1.28 -45.61 9.77
C GLY A 218 -2.79 -45.37 9.83
N SER A 219 -3.37 -45.32 11.02
CA SER A 219 -4.79 -45.00 11.26
C SER A 219 -4.94 -43.71 12.09
N ASP A 220 -6.09 -43.05 12.00
CA ASP A 220 -6.35 -41.80 12.71
C ASP A 220 -6.36 -42.01 14.23
N ALA A 221 -5.51 -41.26 14.92
CA ALA A 221 -5.33 -41.32 16.36
C ALA A 221 -5.15 -39.92 16.95
N VAL A 222 -5.71 -39.70 18.14
CA VAL A 222 -5.67 -38.40 18.82
C VAL A 222 -5.28 -38.59 20.28
N LEU A 223 -4.26 -37.85 20.73
CA LEU A 223 -3.99 -37.63 22.15
C LEU A 223 -4.68 -36.34 22.58
N VAL A 224 -5.50 -36.39 23.63
CA VAL A 224 -6.32 -35.27 24.08
C VAL A 224 -6.03 -34.93 25.54
N GLY A 225 -5.62 -33.69 25.81
CA GLY A 225 -5.58 -33.14 27.18
C GLY A 225 -6.99 -32.93 27.73
N GLY A 226 -7.20 -33.15 29.02
CA GLY A 226 -8.45 -32.86 29.72
C GLY A 226 -8.78 -31.37 29.78
N GLY A 227 -9.80 -31.00 30.55
CA GLY A 227 -10.22 -29.59 30.72
C GLY A 227 -9.35 -28.77 31.67
N GLY A 228 -8.19 -29.29 32.07
CA GLY A 228 -7.21 -28.61 32.93
C GLY A 228 -5.90 -28.36 32.17
N GLN A 229 -4.84 -28.02 32.91
CA GLN A 229 -3.48 -28.01 32.35
C GLN A 229 -2.87 -29.40 32.53
N GLN A 230 -2.47 -30.04 31.44
CA GLN A 230 -1.74 -31.31 31.44
C GLN A 230 -0.37 -31.11 30.79
N SER A 231 0.68 -31.40 31.55
CA SER A 231 2.08 -31.30 31.12
C SER A 231 2.64 -32.70 30.87
N VAL A 232 2.83 -33.06 29.60
CA VAL A 232 3.38 -34.35 29.19
C VAL A 232 4.90 -34.24 29.01
N THR A 233 5.63 -34.86 29.94
CA THR A 233 7.09 -34.94 29.92
C THR A 233 7.61 -36.16 29.16
N ASN A 234 6.74 -37.08 28.77
CA ASN A 234 7.10 -38.26 27.97
C ASN A 234 7.65 -37.84 26.60
N PRO A 235 8.59 -38.60 26.01
CA PRO A 235 8.87 -38.48 24.58
C PRO A 235 7.61 -38.84 23.78
N VAL A 236 7.04 -37.87 23.05
CA VAL A 236 5.86 -38.05 22.20
C VAL A 236 6.29 -38.11 20.74
N THR A 237 5.93 -39.17 20.02
CA THR A 237 6.11 -39.32 18.58
C THR A 237 4.76 -39.23 17.87
N VAL A 238 4.57 -38.21 17.03
CA VAL A 238 3.35 -38.05 16.23
C VAL A 238 3.60 -38.58 14.82
N GLY A 239 2.91 -39.65 14.46
CA GLY A 239 3.01 -40.28 13.15
C GLY A 239 2.11 -39.62 12.09
N PHE A 240 2.13 -40.15 10.85
CA PHE A 240 1.45 -39.53 9.71
C PHE A 240 -0.07 -39.30 9.92
N LYS A 241 -0.73 -40.16 10.69
CA LYS A 241 -2.16 -40.08 11.02
C LYS A 241 -2.42 -39.66 12.47
N GLY A 242 -1.38 -39.26 13.20
CA GLY A 242 -1.48 -38.75 14.56
C GLY A 242 -1.91 -37.28 14.60
N SER A 243 -2.61 -36.92 15.68
CA SER A 243 -2.95 -35.55 16.04
C SER A 243 -3.00 -35.39 17.56
N VAL A 244 -2.96 -34.15 18.00
CA VAL A 244 -3.05 -33.75 19.41
C VAL A 244 -4.14 -32.71 19.56
N ALA A 245 -4.80 -32.68 20.71
CA ALA A 245 -5.84 -31.70 21.01
C ALA A 245 -5.93 -31.47 22.52
N ALA A 246 -6.69 -30.46 22.91
CA ALA A 246 -7.12 -30.28 24.29
C ALA A 246 -8.65 -30.16 24.34
N SER A 247 -9.22 -30.56 25.48
CA SER A 247 -10.65 -30.40 25.76
C SER A 247 -10.98 -28.93 26.02
N GLN A 248 -12.27 -28.60 26.06
CA GLN A 248 -12.77 -27.26 26.37
C GLN A 248 -11.99 -26.54 27.49
N GLY A 249 -11.40 -25.39 27.17
CA GLY A 249 -10.69 -24.55 28.15
C GLY A 249 -9.43 -25.16 28.77
N GLY A 250 -9.05 -26.37 28.35
CA GLY A 250 -7.84 -27.06 28.80
C GLY A 250 -6.61 -26.70 27.98
N THR A 251 -5.45 -27.03 28.54
CA THR A 251 -4.15 -26.89 27.89
C THR A 251 -3.41 -28.22 27.91
N LEU A 252 -3.02 -28.73 26.74
CA LEU A 252 -2.09 -29.84 26.60
C LEU A 252 -0.70 -29.30 26.27
N GLU A 253 0.23 -29.39 27.21
CA GLU A 253 1.62 -28.95 27.06
C GLU A 253 2.53 -30.15 26.77
N LEU A 254 3.26 -30.10 25.65
CA LEU A 254 4.19 -31.16 25.23
C LEU A 254 5.64 -30.67 25.33
N HIS A 255 6.44 -31.34 26.15
CA HIS A 255 7.84 -30.94 26.41
C HIS A 255 8.86 -31.63 25.49
N ARG A 256 8.52 -32.83 24.99
CA ARG A 256 9.44 -33.65 24.18
C ARG A 256 8.68 -34.22 23.00
N LEU A 257 8.90 -33.64 21.82
CA LEU A 257 8.22 -34.04 20.59
C LEU A 257 9.23 -34.59 19.57
N THR A 258 8.86 -35.67 18.92
CA THR A 258 9.59 -36.32 17.83
C THR A 258 8.60 -36.65 16.72
N PHE A 259 9.08 -36.77 15.48
CA PHE A 259 8.25 -37.10 14.32
C PHE A 259 8.83 -38.29 13.56
N ASP A 260 8.00 -38.94 12.74
CA ASP A 260 8.47 -39.93 11.79
C ASP A 260 9.34 -39.26 10.72
N ALA A 261 10.46 -39.89 10.38
CA ALA A 261 11.39 -39.39 9.37
C ALA A 261 10.67 -39.20 8.01
N GLY A 262 10.77 -37.99 7.44
CA GLY A 262 10.13 -37.62 6.18
C GLY A 262 8.65 -37.21 6.28
N TYR A 263 8.07 -37.20 7.48
CA TYR A 263 6.70 -36.76 7.75
C TYR A 263 6.64 -35.89 9.02
N GLU A 264 7.54 -34.93 9.15
CA GLU A 264 7.64 -34.03 10.29
C GLU A 264 6.42 -33.07 10.33
N GLN A 265 5.29 -33.52 10.88
CA GLN A 265 4.06 -32.73 10.93
C GLN A 265 3.43 -32.70 12.31
N ILE A 266 2.87 -31.54 12.67
CA ILE A 266 2.02 -31.38 13.83
C ILE A 266 0.59 -31.07 13.40
N LYS A 267 -0.37 -31.74 14.05
CA LYS A 267 -1.80 -31.56 13.84
C LYS A 267 -2.45 -31.26 15.17
N ALA A 268 -2.84 -30.01 15.39
CA ALA A 268 -3.68 -29.61 16.51
C ALA A 268 -5.15 -29.66 16.06
N GLY A 269 -5.87 -30.73 16.42
CA GLY A 269 -7.21 -31.03 15.90
C GLY A 269 -7.62 -32.49 16.14
N GLY A 270 -8.73 -32.93 15.54
CA GLY A 270 -9.27 -34.29 15.74
C GLY A 270 -10.18 -34.41 16.96
N HIS A 271 -10.36 -33.32 17.70
CA HIS A 271 -11.35 -33.17 18.76
C HIS A 271 -12.04 -31.81 18.63
N ALA A 272 -13.26 -31.83 18.10
CA ALA A 272 -14.09 -30.63 17.98
C ALA A 272 -14.79 -30.34 19.32
N ASP A 273 -14.54 -29.15 19.86
CA ASP A 273 -15.18 -28.64 21.07
C ASP A 273 -15.53 -27.14 20.87
N PRO A 274 -16.79 -26.70 21.10
CA PRO A 274 -17.25 -25.34 20.79
C PRO A 274 -16.48 -24.15 21.38
N LEU A 275 -15.75 -24.34 22.50
CA LEU A 275 -14.93 -23.27 23.08
C LEU A 275 -13.42 -23.49 22.88
N GLY A 276 -13.05 -24.56 22.16
CA GLY A 276 -11.67 -24.93 21.87
C GLY A 276 -10.85 -25.34 23.09
N GLY A 277 -9.73 -25.99 22.83
CA GLY A 277 -8.64 -26.22 23.78
C GLY A 277 -7.33 -25.72 23.20
N THR A 278 -6.31 -25.56 24.04
CA THR A 278 -4.99 -25.10 23.61
C THR A 278 -3.98 -26.24 23.67
N VAL A 279 -3.26 -26.47 22.58
CA VAL A 279 -2.04 -27.27 22.57
C VAL A 279 -0.86 -26.31 22.64
N ARG A 280 0.02 -26.49 23.62
CA ARG A 280 1.24 -25.70 23.81
C ARG A 280 2.44 -26.60 23.54
N LEU A 281 3.33 -26.17 22.65
CA LEU A 281 4.61 -26.85 22.45
C LEU A 281 5.68 -26.13 23.26
N ALA A 282 6.08 -26.72 24.38
CA ALA A 282 7.12 -26.21 25.27
C ALA A 282 8.44 -26.95 25.01
N LEU A 283 8.93 -26.84 23.78
CA LEU A 283 10.09 -27.58 23.31
C LEU A 283 11.39 -26.87 23.73
N ASP A 284 12.41 -27.63 24.11
CA ASP A 284 13.74 -27.09 24.37
C ASP A 284 14.46 -26.82 23.03
N PRO A 285 14.77 -25.56 22.66
CA PRO A 285 15.35 -25.21 21.37
C PRO A 285 16.69 -25.89 21.09
N ALA A 286 17.43 -26.33 22.12
CA ALA A 286 18.67 -27.09 21.95
C ALA A 286 18.46 -28.53 21.46
N THR A 287 17.23 -29.05 21.57
CA THR A 287 16.84 -30.42 21.21
C THR A 287 15.67 -30.50 20.22
N THR A 288 15.14 -29.35 19.79
CA THR A 288 13.86 -29.27 19.09
C THR A 288 13.93 -29.77 17.64
N ALA A 289 13.01 -30.67 17.31
CA ALA A 289 12.79 -31.17 15.96
C ALA A 289 12.26 -30.07 15.02
N SER A 290 12.82 -29.97 13.82
CA SER A 290 12.26 -29.17 12.73
C SER A 290 10.87 -29.70 12.35
N VAL A 291 9.85 -28.85 12.34
CA VAL A 291 8.50 -29.21 11.84
C VAL A 291 8.37 -28.76 10.39
N PHE A 292 7.85 -29.63 9.54
CA PHE A 292 7.65 -29.41 8.11
C PHE A 292 6.21 -29.00 7.76
N ASN A 293 5.19 -29.60 8.39
CA ASN A 293 3.78 -29.21 8.20
C ASN A 293 3.06 -28.91 9.51
N VAL A 294 2.24 -27.87 9.52
CA VAL A 294 1.42 -27.48 10.67
C VAL A 294 -0.03 -27.38 10.25
N PHE A 295 -0.91 -28.12 10.92
CA PHE A 295 -2.35 -28.06 10.69
C PHE A 295 -3.06 -27.76 12.00
N VAL A 296 -3.85 -26.69 12.03
CA VAL A 296 -4.68 -26.33 13.18
C VAL A 296 -6.15 -26.27 12.72
N TYR A 297 -6.99 -27.11 13.32
CA TYR A 297 -8.37 -27.31 12.90
C TYR A 297 -9.26 -27.79 14.06
N ASP A 298 -10.56 -27.97 13.80
CA ASP A 298 -11.55 -28.39 14.79
C ASP A 298 -11.64 -27.47 16.04
N GLN A 299 -11.44 -26.16 15.83
CA GLN A 299 -11.50 -25.12 16.87
C GLN A 299 -10.42 -25.26 17.95
N GLN A 300 -9.31 -25.93 17.63
CA GLN A 300 -8.15 -26.03 18.52
C GLN A 300 -7.21 -24.84 18.34
N ASN A 301 -6.44 -24.55 19.38
CA ASN A 301 -5.37 -23.57 19.34
C ASN A 301 -4.02 -24.29 19.42
N LEU A 302 -3.02 -23.77 18.72
CA LEU A 302 -1.64 -24.20 18.81
C LEU A 302 -0.76 -22.99 19.14
N ASP A 303 -0.12 -23.05 20.30
CA ASP A 303 0.86 -22.06 20.74
C ASP A 303 2.27 -22.65 20.56
N LEU A 304 3.08 -21.99 19.71
CA LEU A 304 4.48 -22.32 19.45
C LEU A 304 5.39 -21.33 20.20
N ASP A 305 6.00 -21.81 21.28
CA ASP A 305 6.92 -21.04 22.14
C ASP A 305 8.37 -21.53 22.02
N GLY A 306 9.32 -20.78 22.61
CA GLY A 306 10.63 -21.31 23.00
C GLY A 306 11.62 -21.61 21.86
N GLY A 307 11.58 -20.86 20.74
CA GLY A 307 12.54 -21.06 19.64
C GLY A 307 12.27 -22.30 18.78
N THR A 308 11.05 -22.87 18.87
CA THR A 308 10.58 -23.90 17.92
C THR A 308 10.76 -23.39 16.49
N ALA A 309 11.49 -24.10 15.63
CA ALA A 309 11.70 -23.68 14.24
C ALA A 309 10.87 -24.55 13.30
N ILE A 310 10.02 -23.92 12.50
CA ILE A 310 9.40 -24.59 11.34
C ILE A 310 10.44 -24.46 10.21
N VAL A 311 11.03 -25.57 9.81
CA VAL A 311 12.18 -25.62 8.90
C VAL A 311 12.02 -26.80 7.94
N GLN A 312 12.44 -26.60 6.69
CA GLN A 312 12.57 -27.70 5.73
C GLN A 312 13.93 -28.40 5.90
N PRO A 313 13.98 -29.69 6.28
CA PRO A 313 15.25 -30.38 6.51
C PRO A 313 15.99 -30.81 5.21
N VAL A 314 15.31 -30.93 4.06
CA VAL A 314 15.90 -31.48 2.80
C VAL A 314 15.32 -30.82 1.54
N PRO A 315 16.09 -30.61 0.44
CA PRO A 315 15.55 -30.16 -0.85
C PRO A 315 14.52 -31.15 -1.43
N LEU A 316 13.42 -30.63 -1.97
CA LEU A 316 12.17 -31.35 -2.28
C LEU A 316 12.32 -32.62 -3.13
N THR A 317 11.60 -33.66 -2.72
CA THR A 317 10.84 -34.53 -3.63
C THR A 317 9.35 -34.10 -3.56
N ASN A 318 8.95 -33.22 -4.47
CA ASN A 318 7.57 -32.97 -4.95
C ASN A 318 6.49 -32.35 -4.03
N ALA A 319 6.66 -32.20 -2.70
CA ALA A 319 5.60 -31.63 -1.84
C ALA A 319 6.08 -30.40 -1.03
N SER A 320 5.49 -29.23 -1.26
CA SER A 320 5.79 -28.01 -0.52
C SER A 320 5.32 -28.08 0.95
N PRO A 321 6.07 -27.51 1.90
CA PRO A 321 5.65 -27.39 3.29
C PRO A 321 4.37 -26.57 3.41
N ARG A 322 3.48 -26.96 4.32
CA ARG A 322 2.13 -26.38 4.46
C ARG A 322 1.83 -26.00 5.90
N VAL A 323 1.43 -24.74 6.08
CA VAL A 323 0.76 -24.28 7.30
C VAL A 323 -0.70 -24.03 6.94
N GLU A 324 -1.62 -24.68 7.65
CA GLU A 324 -3.05 -24.51 7.45
C GLU A 324 -3.73 -24.20 8.79
N VAL A 325 -4.43 -23.07 8.86
CA VAL A 325 -5.25 -22.69 10.02
C VAL A 325 -6.70 -22.57 9.56
N ARG A 326 -7.57 -23.44 10.07
CA ARG A 326 -8.98 -23.51 9.66
C ARG A 326 -9.91 -22.72 10.58
N ALA A 327 -11.14 -22.52 10.12
CA ALA A 327 -12.19 -21.78 10.81
C ALA A 327 -12.28 -22.10 12.32
N GLY A 328 -12.29 -21.04 13.14
CA GLY A 328 -12.37 -21.12 14.60
C GLY A 328 -11.12 -21.63 15.32
N SER A 329 -10.03 -21.89 14.60
CA SER A 329 -8.76 -22.38 15.15
C SER A 329 -7.69 -21.28 15.11
N ARG A 330 -6.71 -21.31 16.03
CA ARG A 330 -5.63 -20.33 16.10
C ARG A 330 -4.24 -20.96 16.09
N LEU A 331 -3.33 -20.40 15.31
CA LEU A 331 -1.89 -20.63 15.44
C LEU A 331 -1.24 -19.35 15.99
N ARG A 332 -0.71 -19.44 17.20
CA ARG A 332 0.08 -18.38 17.83
C ARG A 332 1.55 -18.74 17.77
N VAL A 333 2.36 -17.80 17.30
CA VAL A 333 3.78 -17.94 17.09
C VAL A 333 4.49 -16.83 17.84
N ALA A 334 5.07 -17.15 19.00
CA ALA A 334 5.69 -16.16 19.88
C ALA A 334 7.14 -15.85 19.48
N ASP A 335 8.04 -16.84 19.56
CA ASP A 335 9.49 -16.68 19.30
C ASP A 335 10.01 -17.65 18.21
N ALA A 336 9.13 -18.19 17.37
CA ALA A 336 9.53 -19.12 16.31
C ALA A 336 10.00 -18.37 15.05
N VAL A 337 11.07 -18.87 14.43
CA VAL A 337 11.48 -18.44 13.08
C VAL A 337 10.80 -19.32 12.05
N LEU A 338 9.88 -18.75 11.27
CA LEU A 338 9.26 -19.39 10.11
C LEU A 338 10.13 -19.19 8.87
N ASN A 339 11.20 -19.97 8.73
CA ASN A 339 12.17 -19.86 7.62
C ASN A 339 12.13 -21.13 6.77
N VAL A 340 11.07 -21.26 5.95
CA VAL A 340 10.83 -22.46 5.15
C VAL A 340 10.76 -22.11 3.66
N PRO A 341 11.78 -22.47 2.88
CA PRO A 341 11.76 -22.32 1.43
C PRO A 341 10.55 -22.99 0.77
N GLY A 342 9.65 -22.21 0.17
CA GLY A 342 8.48 -22.75 -0.58
C GLY A 342 7.27 -23.06 0.30
N LEU A 343 7.20 -22.46 1.49
CA LEU A 343 6.05 -22.55 2.39
C LEU A 343 4.75 -22.07 1.73
N TYR A 344 3.70 -22.87 1.87
CA TYR A 344 2.33 -22.49 1.60
C TYR A 344 1.60 -22.24 2.92
N LEU A 345 1.38 -20.97 3.26
CA LEU A 345 0.53 -20.57 4.39
C LEU A 345 -0.91 -20.35 3.90
N ASN A 346 -1.85 -21.13 4.40
CA ASN A 346 -3.27 -20.98 4.12
C ASN A 346 -4.05 -20.75 5.42
N VAL A 347 -4.53 -19.53 5.60
CA VAL A 347 -5.44 -19.17 6.69
C VAL A 347 -6.85 -19.15 6.11
N ALA A 348 -7.65 -20.15 6.47
CA ALA A 348 -8.98 -20.39 5.93
C ALA A 348 -10.03 -20.20 7.04
N GLY A 349 -10.32 -18.94 7.38
CA GLY A 349 -11.27 -18.57 8.44
C GLY A 349 -10.71 -18.68 9.87
N GLY A 350 -9.47 -19.16 10.03
CA GLY A 350 -8.77 -19.23 11.31
C GLY A 350 -7.96 -17.97 11.63
N GLU A 351 -7.13 -18.04 12.66
CA GLU A 351 -6.27 -16.94 13.09
C GLU A 351 -4.80 -17.38 13.09
N TYR A 352 -3.95 -16.64 12.38
CA TYR A 352 -2.49 -16.71 12.51
C TYR A 352 -2.00 -15.44 13.20
N LEU A 353 -1.28 -15.60 14.30
CA LEU A 353 -0.72 -14.51 15.09
C LEU A 353 0.79 -14.69 15.25
N GLN A 354 1.57 -13.78 14.67
CA GLN A 354 3.00 -13.64 14.95
C GLN A 354 3.19 -12.53 15.98
N GLU A 355 3.67 -12.88 17.18
CA GLU A 355 3.93 -11.91 18.25
C GLU A 355 5.32 -11.30 18.09
N ALA A 356 6.41 -12.05 18.26
CA ALA A 356 7.78 -11.52 18.17
C ALA A 356 8.58 -12.08 16.97
N GLY A 357 9.64 -11.36 16.57
CA GLY A 357 10.58 -11.74 15.50
C GLY A 357 10.16 -11.34 14.07
N GLU A 358 11.15 -11.12 13.20
CA GLU A 358 10.92 -10.87 11.76
C GLU A 358 10.40 -12.15 11.09
N ALA A 359 9.17 -12.13 10.58
CA ALA A 359 8.62 -13.22 9.77
C ALA A 359 9.21 -13.15 8.34
N VAL A 360 10.35 -13.82 8.13
CA VAL A 360 11.01 -13.86 6.83
C VAL A 360 10.51 -15.05 6.00
N PHE A 361 9.53 -14.82 5.14
CA PHE A 361 9.09 -15.82 4.17
C PHE A 361 10.08 -15.87 3.00
N ARG A 362 10.83 -16.97 2.89
CA ARG A 362 11.70 -17.26 1.73
C ARG A 362 11.01 -18.32 0.88
N PHE A 363 10.89 -18.12 -0.43
CA PHE A 363 10.26 -19.09 -1.34
C PHE A 363 11.33 -19.69 -2.27
N ALA A 364 11.52 -21.01 -2.31
CA ALA A 364 12.52 -21.63 -3.18
C ALA A 364 11.93 -22.62 -4.20
N HIS A 365 12.58 -22.67 -5.37
CA HIS A 365 12.73 -23.87 -6.18
C HIS A 365 14.09 -24.54 -5.86
N GLY A 366 14.17 -25.85 -6.12
CA GLY A 366 15.25 -26.78 -5.76
C GLY A 366 16.69 -26.30 -5.94
N THR A 367 17.58 -26.93 -5.19
CA THR A 367 18.98 -26.54 -4.94
C THR A 367 19.97 -26.93 -6.04
N THR A 368 19.53 -27.24 -7.25
CA THR A 368 20.45 -27.67 -8.31
C THR A 368 20.73 -26.52 -9.28
N ASN A 369 22.01 -26.27 -9.53
CA ASN A 369 22.55 -25.31 -10.52
C ASN A 369 22.20 -25.67 -11.98
N ALA A 370 21.06 -26.33 -12.24
CA ALA A 370 20.62 -26.65 -13.59
C ALA A 370 19.75 -25.50 -14.11
N PRO A 371 20.21 -24.75 -15.13
CA PRO A 371 19.35 -23.81 -15.81
C PRO A 371 18.34 -24.61 -16.63
N ASN A 372 17.05 -24.27 -16.48
CA ASN A 372 15.97 -24.61 -17.41
C ASN A 372 15.56 -26.10 -17.42
N ASP A 373 14.46 -26.46 -16.74
CA ASP A 373 13.49 -27.54 -17.12
C ASP A 373 12.71 -28.18 -15.96
N ALA A 374 12.35 -27.42 -14.92
CA ALA A 374 11.20 -27.81 -14.09
C ALA A 374 10.08 -26.79 -14.33
N SER A 375 8.95 -27.26 -14.88
CA SER A 375 7.71 -26.47 -14.92
C SER A 375 7.46 -25.87 -13.53
N PRO A 376 7.27 -24.55 -13.41
CA PRO A 376 7.20 -23.93 -12.10
C PRO A 376 5.94 -24.43 -11.38
N LEU A 377 6.13 -25.14 -10.27
CA LEU A 377 5.05 -25.32 -9.29
C LEU A 377 4.61 -23.92 -8.90
N ALA A 378 3.35 -23.56 -9.22
CA ALA A 378 2.82 -22.22 -9.06
C ALA A 378 3.15 -21.67 -7.66
N PRO A 379 4.01 -20.64 -7.52
CA PRO A 379 4.50 -20.22 -6.22
C PRO A 379 3.41 -19.41 -5.53
N VAL A 380 2.53 -20.07 -4.80
CA VAL A 380 1.62 -19.41 -3.85
C VAL A 380 2.27 -19.47 -2.48
N GLY A 381 2.58 -18.30 -1.93
CA GLY A 381 3.26 -18.18 -0.64
C GLY A 381 2.31 -18.04 0.53
N ILE A 382 1.32 -17.15 0.40
CA ILE A 382 0.33 -16.88 1.45
C ILE A 382 -1.06 -16.76 0.80
N VAL A 383 -2.05 -17.44 1.38
CA VAL A 383 -3.46 -17.30 1.03
C VAL A 383 -4.28 -17.04 2.28
N LEU A 384 -5.03 -15.94 2.28
CA LEU A 384 -6.04 -15.63 3.28
C LEU A 384 -7.43 -15.80 2.67
N ASN A 385 -8.13 -16.85 3.08
CA ASN A 385 -9.50 -17.17 2.69
C ASN A 385 -10.46 -16.88 3.85
N GLY A 386 -10.44 -15.64 4.38
CA GLY A 386 -11.15 -15.27 5.61
C GLY A 386 -10.30 -15.46 6.88
N GLY A 387 -10.80 -15.01 8.03
CA GLY A 387 -10.07 -15.08 9.30
C GLY A 387 -9.10 -13.90 9.49
N SER A 388 -8.03 -14.11 10.26
CA SER A 388 -7.05 -13.07 10.60
C SER A 388 -5.62 -13.55 10.42
N LEU A 389 -4.76 -12.69 9.86
CA LEU A 389 -3.30 -12.85 9.79
C LEU A 389 -2.66 -11.57 10.34
N ALA A 390 -2.03 -11.64 11.51
CA ALA A 390 -1.48 -10.47 12.19
C ALA A 390 0.01 -10.62 12.52
N PHE A 391 0.77 -9.55 12.27
CA PHE A 391 2.17 -9.39 12.68
C PHE A 391 2.24 -8.24 13.70
N VAL A 392 2.41 -8.57 15.00
CA VAL A 392 2.13 -7.62 16.10
C VAL A 392 3.37 -6.85 16.58
N GLU A 393 4.42 -7.51 17.08
CA GLU A 393 5.61 -6.81 17.60
C GLU A 393 6.67 -6.56 16.52
N SER A 394 6.57 -7.24 15.37
CA SER A 394 7.36 -6.99 14.16
C SER A 394 6.41 -6.72 12.99
N PRO A 395 5.90 -5.49 12.85
CA PRO A 395 4.87 -5.16 11.86
C PRO A 395 5.33 -5.31 10.40
N MET A 396 6.59 -5.69 10.16
CA MET A 396 7.15 -5.82 8.83
C MET A 396 6.83 -7.18 8.23
N PHE A 397 6.12 -7.18 7.11
CA PHE A 397 5.94 -8.29 6.21
C PHE A 397 6.86 -8.13 5.01
N SER A 398 7.91 -8.96 4.93
CA SER A 398 8.92 -8.88 3.88
C SER A 398 8.82 -10.05 2.91
N LEU A 399 8.66 -9.75 1.63
CA LEU A 399 8.71 -10.73 0.54
C LEU A 399 10.16 -10.75 0.02
N SER A 400 10.99 -11.71 0.48
CA SER A 400 12.45 -11.67 0.25
C SER A 400 13.13 -12.93 -0.33
N ASN A 401 14.07 -12.64 -1.23
CA ASN A 401 15.42 -13.21 -1.38
C ASN A 401 15.75 -14.45 -2.23
N VAL A 402 14.87 -15.05 -3.05
CA VAL A 402 15.40 -15.95 -4.12
C VAL A 402 14.55 -16.05 -5.39
N ARG A 403 13.20 -16.03 -5.33
CA ARG A 403 12.29 -16.32 -6.48
C ARG A 403 10.89 -15.67 -6.31
N SER A 404 10.03 -15.71 -7.36
CA SER A 404 8.67 -15.13 -7.40
C SER A 404 7.80 -15.54 -6.21
N THR A 405 7.05 -14.58 -5.66
CA THR A 405 6.18 -14.78 -4.49
C THR A 405 4.76 -14.36 -4.81
N ARG A 406 3.76 -15.08 -4.31
CA ARG A 406 2.35 -14.68 -4.46
C ARG A 406 1.63 -14.68 -3.12
N THR A 407 1.12 -13.51 -2.73
CA THR A 407 0.24 -13.33 -1.58
C THR A 407 -1.17 -13.04 -2.09
N VAL A 408 -2.16 -13.83 -1.69
CA VAL A 408 -3.55 -13.70 -2.12
C VAL A 408 -4.46 -13.49 -0.93
N ILE A 409 -5.20 -12.40 -0.91
CA ILE A 409 -6.16 -12.05 0.13
C ILE A 409 -7.55 -12.10 -0.51
N ASN A 410 -8.29 -13.18 -0.28
CA ASN A 410 -9.66 -13.36 -0.79
C ASN A 410 -10.73 -12.83 0.18
N GLY A 411 -10.39 -12.66 1.45
CA GLY A 411 -11.27 -12.20 2.52
C GLY A 411 -10.54 -12.21 3.87
N GLY A 412 -11.15 -11.72 4.94
CA GLY A 412 -10.52 -11.66 6.27
C GLY A 412 -9.71 -10.39 6.51
N HIS A 413 -8.82 -10.41 7.49
CA HIS A 413 -8.02 -9.27 7.92
C HIS A 413 -6.53 -9.62 7.95
N LEU A 414 -5.72 -8.99 7.11
CA LEU A 414 -4.26 -9.04 7.19
C LEU A 414 -3.76 -7.74 7.82
N ARG A 415 -3.01 -7.80 8.91
CA ARG A 415 -2.37 -6.64 9.54
C ARG A 415 -0.86 -6.76 9.52
N ALA A 416 -0.20 -5.88 8.79
CA ALA A 416 1.25 -5.74 8.72
C ALA A 416 1.58 -4.24 8.67
N GLY A 417 2.09 -3.64 9.75
CA GLY A 417 2.40 -2.20 9.74
C GLY A 417 3.35 -1.76 8.61
N GLN A 418 4.26 -2.62 8.10
CA GLN A 418 4.99 -2.34 6.86
C GLN A 418 5.00 -3.57 5.94
N VAL A 419 4.88 -3.36 4.64
CA VAL A 419 4.95 -4.40 3.62
C VAL A 419 6.05 -4.06 2.63
N ASN A 420 7.08 -4.90 2.56
CA ASN A 420 8.27 -4.63 1.76
C ASN A 420 8.46 -5.69 0.69
N PHE A 421 8.48 -5.24 -0.56
CA PHE A 421 9.03 -6.02 -1.67
C PHE A 421 10.55 -5.78 -1.72
N SER A 422 11.35 -6.83 -1.64
CA SER A 422 12.80 -6.72 -1.40
C SER A 422 13.67 -7.37 -2.49
N LYS A 423 14.97 -7.11 -2.40
CA LYS A 423 16.05 -7.46 -3.35
C LYS A 423 16.07 -8.93 -3.75
N SER A 424 16.35 -9.20 -5.02
CA SER A 424 16.95 -10.45 -5.48
C SER A 424 18.35 -10.16 -6.04
N HIS A 425 19.29 -11.05 -5.75
CA HIS A 425 20.71 -10.90 -6.12
C HIS A 425 21.08 -11.68 -7.38
N ARG A 426 20.12 -12.25 -8.13
CA ARG A 426 20.42 -13.05 -9.34
C ARG A 426 19.98 -12.32 -10.61
N ARG A 427 20.92 -12.14 -11.54
CA ARG A 427 20.77 -11.35 -12.78
C ARG A 427 20.00 -12.07 -13.91
N ASP A 428 19.61 -13.33 -13.72
CA ASP A 428 19.34 -14.25 -14.84
C ASP A 428 17.92 -14.90 -14.86
N GLU A 429 17.00 -14.59 -13.93
CA GLU A 429 15.61 -15.12 -13.93
C GLU A 429 14.56 -13.97 -13.95
N ARG A 430 13.52 -14.06 -14.82
CA ARG A 430 12.37 -13.13 -14.83
C ARG A 430 11.44 -13.41 -13.64
N LEU A 431 11.83 -12.98 -12.45
CA LEU A 431 11.05 -13.17 -11.22
C LEU A 431 10.07 -12.00 -11.01
N THR A 432 8.91 -12.27 -10.41
CA THR A 432 7.87 -11.25 -10.13
C THR A 432 7.24 -11.50 -8.77
N HIS A 433 7.20 -10.46 -7.93
CA HIS A 433 6.43 -10.48 -6.69
C HIS A 433 5.00 -10.05 -6.97
N LEU A 434 4.02 -10.77 -6.44
CA LEU A 434 2.60 -10.50 -6.66
C LEU A 434 1.86 -10.46 -5.32
N LEU A 435 1.22 -9.34 -5.04
CA LEU A 435 0.26 -9.16 -3.96
C LEU A 435 -1.13 -8.94 -4.58
N GLU A 436 -2.10 -9.77 -4.24
CA GLU A 436 -3.48 -9.68 -4.76
C GLU A 436 -4.46 -9.49 -3.61
N LEU A 437 -5.15 -8.35 -3.63
CA LEU A 437 -6.28 -8.07 -2.74
C LEU A 437 -7.57 -8.29 -3.54
N ASN A 438 -8.19 -9.46 -3.40
CA ASN A 438 -9.47 -9.79 -4.03
C ASN A 438 -10.67 -9.47 -3.10
N GLY A 439 -10.42 -9.31 -1.79
CA GLY A 439 -11.44 -9.08 -0.78
C GLY A 439 -10.83 -8.87 0.62
N GLY A 440 -11.66 -8.66 1.64
CA GLY A 440 -11.18 -8.48 3.02
C GLY A 440 -10.50 -7.12 3.25
N VAL A 441 -9.66 -7.05 4.29
CA VAL A 441 -8.93 -5.85 4.70
C VAL A 441 -7.44 -6.17 4.79
N MET A 442 -6.61 -5.31 4.21
CA MET A 442 -5.17 -5.31 4.39
C MET A 442 -4.77 -4.00 5.06
N GLU A 443 -4.30 -4.09 6.30
CA GLU A 443 -3.93 -2.97 7.16
C GLU A 443 -2.40 -2.82 7.18
N ALA A 444 -1.89 -1.68 6.69
CA ALA A 444 -0.45 -1.35 6.65
C ALA A 444 -0.20 0.17 6.71
N ASP A 445 0.93 0.64 7.23
CA ASP A 445 1.35 2.04 7.12
C ASP A 445 2.04 2.33 5.78
N THR A 446 2.68 1.32 5.20
CA THR A 446 3.48 1.46 3.98
C THR A 446 3.55 0.14 3.24
N ILE A 447 3.31 0.18 1.93
CA ILE A 447 3.60 -0.87 0.96
C ILE A 447 4.71 -0.33 0.05
N SER A 448 5.94 -0.82 0.22
CA SER A 448 7.10 -0.26 -0.48
C SER A 448 7.88 -1.28 -1.28
N TYR A 449 8.39 -0.84 -2.42
CA TYR A 449 9.45 -1.54 -3.15
C TYR A 449 10.82 -0.96 -2.76
N GLN A 450 11.72 -1.82 -2.25
CA GLN A 450 13.03 -1.43 -1.71
C GLN A 450 14.16 -1.87 -2.67
N GLY A 451 14.15 -1.34 -3.89
CA GLY A 451 15.06 -1.71 -4.98
C GLY A 451 16.40 -0.96 -4.97
N GLY A 452 17.52 -1.68 -5.11
CA GLY A 452 18.83 -1.06 -5.38
C GLY A 452 18.99 -0.66 -6.85
N ALA A 453 20.00 0.15 -7.18
CA ALA A 453 20.26 0.67 -8.54
C ALA A 453 20.42 -0.41 -9.64
N ASN A 454 20.62 -1.68 -9.28
CA ASN A 454 20.79 -2.81 -10.20
C ASN A 454 19.58 -3.76 -10.21
N ALA A 455 18.43 -3.34 -9.66
CA ALA A 455 17.23 -4.18 -9.64
C ALA A 455 16.67 -4.41 -11.05
N VAL A 456 16.23 -5.63 -11.33
CA VAL A 456 15.64 -6.04 -12.63
C VAL A 456 14.29 -6.77 -12.47
N GLU A 457 13.84 -6.99 -11.24
CA GLU A 457 12.65 -7.80 -10.94
C GLU A 457 11.45 -6.91 -10.58
N PRO A 458 10.35 -6.98 -11.34
CA PRO A 458 9.13 -6.23 -11.05
C PRO A 458 8.36 -6.78 -9.86
N ALA A 459 7.69 -5.90 -9.12
CA ALA A 459 6.66 -6.22 -8.14
C ALA A 459 5.30 -5.73 -8.65
N ILE A 460 4.25 -6.49 -8.38
CA ILE A 460 2.88 -6.19 -8.79
C ILE A 460 1.99 -6.20 -7.56
N VAL A 461 1.25 -5.12 -7.36
CA VAL A 461 0.11 -5.05 -6.44
C VAL A 461 -1.16 -5.01 -7.27
N ARG A 462 -2.02 -6.02 -7.16
CA ARG A 462 -3.31 -6.10 -7.86
C ARG A 462 -4.45 -5.91 -6.86
N LEU A 463 -5.24 -4.88 -7.11
CA LEU A 463 -6.34 -4.41 -6.28
C LEU A 463 -7.66 -4.77 -6.97
N ASN A 464 -8.21 -5.93 -6.61
CA ASN A 464 -9.35 -6.58 -7.27
C ASN A 464 -10.54 -6.82 -6.30
N GLY A 465 -10.63 -5.98 -5.27
CA GLY A 465 -11.65 -5.96 -4.23
C GLY A 465 -11.06 -5.55 -2.89
N GLY A 466 -11.87 -5.66 -1.84
CA GLY A 466 -11.40 -5.44 -0.46
C GLY A 466 -11.06 -4.00 -0.10
N THR A 467 -10.37 -3.83 1.04
CA THR A 467 -9.97 -2.54 1.60
C THR A 467 -8.48 -2.53 1.91
N LEU A 468 -7.74 -1.58 1.35
CA LEU A 468 -6.43 -1.15 1.85
C LEU A 468 -6.65 -0.12 2.95
N LYS A 469 -6.22 -0.43 4.17
CA LYS A 469 -6.40 0.41 5.35
C LYS A 469 -5.06 0.87 5.92
N VAL A 470 -4.95 2.14 6.31
CA VAL A 470 -3.76 2.65 7.01
C VAL A 470 -3.73 2.09 8.44
N ALA A 471 -2.61 1.47 8.84
CA ALA A 471 -2.48 0.85 10.16
C ALA A 471 -2.33 1.87 11.31
N ALA A 472 -1.92 3.10 10.99
CA ALA A 472 -1.63 4.19 11.90
C ALA A 472 -0.67 3.78 13.04
N THR A 473 0.34 2.96 12.74
CA THR A 473 1.34 2.53 13.74
C THR A 473 2.53 3.48 13.86
N SER A 474 2.71 4.36 12.89
CA SER A 474 3.72 5.43 12.84
C SER A 474 3.09 6.82 12.98
N ALA A 475 3.83 7.77 13.54
CA ALA A 475 3.45 9.19 13.59
C ALA A 475 3.92 10.00 12.36
N ALA A 476 4.69 9.38 11.46
CA ALA A 476 5.19 10.02 10.24
C ALA A 476 4.10 10.03 9.14
N PRO A 477 4.20 10.91 8.13
CA PRO A 477 3.34 10.85 6.95
C PRO A 477 3.37 9.46 6.32
N HIS A 478 2.20 8.90 6.02
CA HIS A 478 2.10 7.54 5.50
C HIS A 478 2.29 7.53 3.99
N ASP A 479 3.51 7.21 3.54
CA ASP A 479 3.82 6.88 2.14
C ASP A 479 3.23 5.49 1.81
N PHE A 480 1.90 5.44 1.75
CA PHE A 480 1.11 4.22 1.78
C PHE A 480 1.45 3.26 0.65
N ILE A 481 1.71 3.76 -0.56
CA ILE A 481 2.36 2.99 -1.64
C ILE A 481 3.52 3.81 -2.21
N SER A 482 4.73 3.26 -2.14
CA SER A 482 5.95 3.99 -2.51
C SER A 482 7.05 3.09 -3.09
N VAL A 483 8.03 3.74 -3.71
CA VAL A 483 9.26 3.12 -4.22
C VAL A 483 10.45 3.84 -3.62
N ASN A 484 11.41 3.09 -3.11
CA ASN A 484 12.73 3.58 -2.74
C ASN A 484 13.77 3.06 -3.74
N GLY A 485 14.21 3.91 -4.66
CA GLY A 485 15.24 3.57 -5.66
C GLY A 485 14.69 3.44 -7.08
N VAL A 486 14.89 2.29 -7.71
CA VAL A 486 14.43 2.04 -9.10
C VAL A 486 12.93 1.72 -9.10
N ASP A 487 12.19 2.36 -10.00
CA ASP A 487 10.76 2.11 -10.18
C ASP A 487 10.50 0.80 -10.96
N LEU A 488 10.14 -0.23 -10.21
CA LEU A 488 9.77 -1.56 -10.71
C LEU A 488 8.49 -2.06 -10.04
N LEU A 489 7.68 -1.16 -9.47
CA LEU A 489 6.43 -1.50 -8.81
C LEU A 489 5.26 -1.10 -9.72
N SER A 490 4.43 -2.07 -10.09
CA SER A 490 3.18 -1.80 -10.83
C SER A 490 1.98 -2.01 -9.91
N VAL A 491 1.04 -1.07 -9.93
CA VAL A 491 -0.19 -1.16 -9.14
C VAL A 491 -1.40 -1.18 -10.07
N TYR A 492 -2.12 -2.29 -10.07
CA TYR A 492 -3.19 -2.58 -11.02
C TYR A 492 -4.58 -2.65 -10.37
N LEU A 493 -5.59 -2.07 -11.03
CA LEU A 493 -7.00 -2.07 -10.67
C LEU A 493 -7.73 -3.24 -11.36
N GLY A 494 -8.09 -4.26 -10.59
CA GLY A 494 -8.89 -5.44 -10.97
C GLY A 494 -10.40 -5.19 -10.95
N LEU A 495 -11.19 -6.16 -11.46
CA LEU A 495 -12.64 -6.02 -11.73
C LEU A 495 -13.42 -5.53 -10.50
N GLY A 496 -12.97 -5.87 -9.29
CA GLY A 496 -13.56 -5.41 -8.04
C GLY A 496 -13.10 -4.04 -7.54
N GLY A 497 -12.09 -3.41 -8.17
CA GLY A 497 -11.49 -2.16 -7.70
C GLY A 497 -10.87 -2.31 -6.32
N PHE A 498 -10.88 -1.26 -5.50
CA PHE A 498 -10.61 -1.37 -4.07
C PHE A 498 -11.17 -0.19 -3.28
N ALA A 499 -11.32 -0.37 -1.97
CA ALA A 499 -11.48 0.73 -1.04
C ALA A 499 -10.13 1.11 -0.42
N CYS A 500 -9.86 2.41 -0.29
CA CYS A 500 -8.74 2.95 0.47
C CYS A 500 -9.29 3.64 1.72
N ASP A 501 -9.07 3.05 2.89
CA ASP A 501 -9.45 3.62 4.19
C ASP A 501 -8.24 4.28 4.85
N THR A 502 -8.28 5.60 4.95
CA THR A 502 -7.22 6.38 5.59
C THR A 502 -7.22 6.31 7.11
N ALA A 503 -8.24 5.69 7.73
CA ALA A 503 -8.34 5.52 9.19
C ALA A 503 -8.17 6.83 10.00
N GLY A 504 -8.48 7.98 9.39
CA GLY A 504 -8.36 9.30 10.02
C GLY A 504 -6.99 9.97 9.92
N VAL A 505 -6.02 9.38 9.22
CA VAL A 505 -4.67 9.96 9.01
C VAL A 505 -4.38 10.24 7.53
N ASP A 506 -3.46 11.14 7.23
CA ASP A 506 -3.11 11.44 5.85
C ASP A 506 -2.19 10.35 5.26
N ALA A 507 -2.45 9.98 4.01
CA ALA A 507 -1.76 8.93 3.28
C ALA A 507 -1.42 9.37 1.85
N VAL A 508 -0.32 8.88 1.29
CA VAL A 508 0.18 9.23 -0.05
C VAL A 508 0.42 7.97 -0.88
N ILE A 509 -0.14 7.91 -2.08
CA ILE A 509 0.22 6.90 -3.10
C ILE A 509 1.09 7.58 -4.15
N ARG A 510 2.34 7.12 -4.25
CA ARG A 510 3.38 7.66 -5.13
C ARG A 510 3.55 6.87 -6.44
N GLN A 511 2.61 5.99 -6.75
CA GLN A 511 2.67 5.09 -7.88
C GLN A 511 1.44 5.28 -8.76
N PRO A 512 1.56 5.13 -10.09
CA PRO A 512 0.39 5.17 -10.95
C PRO A 512 -0.56 4.01 -10.61
N LEU A 513 -1.86 4.30 -10.62
CA LEU A 513 -2.90 3.28 -10.47
C LEU A 513 -3.46 2.98 -11.85
N GLU A 514 -3.11 1.83 -12.40
CA GLU A 514 -3.39 1.48 -13.80
C GLU A 514 -4.46 0.39 -13.92
N ALA A 515 -5.18 0.34 -15.04
CA ALA A 515 -6.07 -0.78 -15.32
C ALA A 515 -5.28 -2.10 -15.43
N ASP A 516 -5.74 -3.17 -14.77
CA ASP A 516 -5.07 -4.47 -14.84
C ASP A 516 -5.13 -5.05 -16.27
N PRO A 517 -3.97 -5.32 -16.91
CA PRO A 517 -3.93 -5.85 -18.27
C PRO A 517 -4.69 -7.18 -18.45
N LEU A 518 -4.90 -7.94 -17.37
CA LEU A 518 -5.57 -9.25 -17.41
C LEU A 518 -7.09 -9.18 -17.57
N ARG A 519 -7.70 -7.99 -17.43
CA ARG A 519 -9.16 -7.83 -17.49
C ARG A 519 -9.72 -7.78 -18.90
N GLY A 520 -8.86 -7.58 -19.90
CA GLY A 520 -9.30 -7.25 -21.25
C GLY A 520 -10.06 -5.92 -21.29
N ALA A 521 -11.18 -5.87 -22.01
CA ALA A 521 -11.96 -4.64 -22.23
C ALA A 521 -12.98 -4.30 -21.13
N ALA A 522 -13.08 -5.10 -20.06
CA ALA A 522 -14.06 -4.88 -19.00
C ALA A 522 -13.63 -3.71 -18.08
N PRO A 523 -14.56 -2.79 -17.71
CA PRO A 523 -14.26 -1.62 -16.88
C PRO A 523 -13.96 -2.02 -15.44
N ASP A 524 -12.99 -1.35 -14.82
CA ASP A 524 -12.58 -1.60 -13.44
C ASP A 524 -13.58 -1.27 -12.37
N GLY A 525 -13.31 -1.74 -11.16
CA GLY A 525 -14.16 -1.40 -10.02
C GLY A 525 -13.79 -0.05 -9.41
N GLY A 526 -12.81 0.65 -9.98
CA GLY A 526 -12.34 1.96 -9.55
C GLY A 526 -11.79 1.99 -8.13
N LEU A 527 -11.99 3.13 -7.47
CA LEU A 527 -11.46 3.47 -6.16
C LEU A 527 -12.59 4.01 -5.27
N ARG A 528 -12.72 3.48 -4.05
CA ARG A 528 -13.56 4.06 -3.00
C ARG A 528 -12.70 4.65 -1.89
N LYS A 529 -12.72 5.96 -1.71
CA LYS A 529 -11.98 6.63 -0.64
C LYS A 529 -12.84 6.72 0.63
N LEU A 530 -12.35 6.09 1.71
CA LEU A 530 -12.96 6.02 3.05
C LEU A 530 -12.03 6.67 4.09
N GLY A 531 -12.53 6.88 5.31
CA GLY A 531 -11.79 7.44 6.44
C GLY A 531 -11.60 8.96 6.35
N GLU A 532 -11.55 9.64 7.50
CA GLU A 532 -11.55 11.11 7.58
C GLU A 532 -10.26 11.77 7.06
N GLY A 533 -9.14 11.05 6.99
CA GLY A 533 -7.85 11.59 6.54
C GLY A 533 -7.76 11.80 5.02
N CYS A 534 -6.75 12.53 4.57
CA CYS A 534 -6.51 12.83 3.15
C CYS A 534 -5.73 11.71 2.45
N LEU A 535 -6.26 11.15 1.36
CA LEU A 535 -5.50 10.32 0.42
C LEU A 535 -4.98 11.20 -0.71
N THR A 536 -3.66 11.35 -0.80
CA THR A 536 -2.99 12.11 -1.86
C THR A 536 -2.46 11.17 -2.94
N LEU A 537 -2.88 11.37 -4.18
CA LEU A 537 -2.32 10.70 -5.36
C LEU A 537 -1.35 11.66 -6.07
N THR A 538 -0.09 11.24 -6.24
CA THR A 538 0.94 12.05 -6.92
C THR A 538 1.25 11.55 -8.34
N GLN A 539 0.66 10.43 -8.75
CA GLN A 539 0.83 9.83 -10.08
C GLN A 539 -0.55 9.47 -10.66
N PRO A 540 -0.68 9.30 -12.00
CA PRO A 540 -1.99 9.14 -12.64
C PRO A 540 -2.87 8.04 -12.05
N LEU A 541 -4.17 8.33 -11.97
CA LEU A 541 -5.23 7.38 -11.66
C LEU A 541 -5.98 7.07 -12.96
N VAL A 542 -5.70 5.89 -13.54
CA VAL A 542 -6.34 5.37 -14.74
C VAL A 542 -7.39 4.36 -14.32
N ALA A 543 -8.59 4.86 -14.00
CA ALA A 543 -9.72 4.04 -13.57
C ALA A 543 -10.86 4.14 -14.59
N SER A 544 -11.15 3.03 -15.25
CA SER A 544 -12.33 2.84 -16.10
C SER A 544 -13.61 2.60 -15.30
N GLY A 545 -13.49 2.27 -14.02
CA GLY A 545 -14.58 2.17 -13.04
C GLY A 545 -14.86 3.46 -12.29
N PRO A 546 -15.91 3.47 -11.43
CA PRO A 546 -16.28 4.64 -10.65
C PRO A 546 -15.25 4.96 -9.57
N VAL A 547 -14.88 6.23 -9.44
CA VAL A 547 -14.17 6.72 -8.26
C VAL A 547 -15.17 7.36 -7.32
N THR A 548 -15.20 6.96 -6.06
CA THR A 548 -16.10 7.54 -5.05
C THR A 548 -15.29 8.07 -3.87
N VAL A 549 -15.65 9.25 -3.38
CA VAL A 549 -15.11 9.86 -2.17
C VAL A 549 -16.21 9.87 -1.12
N GLU A 550 -16.17 8.89 -0.22
CA GLU A 550 -17.23 8.69 0.78
C GLU A 550 -16.93 9.45 2.07
N GLN A 551 -15.66 9.53 2.48
CA GLN A 551 -15.21 10.25 3.67
C GLN A 551 -13.80 10.83 3.48
N GLY A 552 -13.53 11.94 4.18
CA GLY A 552 -12.26 12.64 4.13
C GLY A 552 -11.96 13.24 2.75
N THR A 553 -10.67 13.42 2.46
CA THR A 553 -10.24 14.07 1.21
C THR A 553 -9.58 13.08 0.26
N LEU A 554 -9.97 13.07 -1.02
CA LEU A 554 -9.16 12.55 -2.12
C LEU A 554 -8.48 13.74 -2.80
N ARG A 555 -7.16 13.83 -2.70
CA ARG A 555 -6.36 14.89 -3.32
C ARG A 555 -5.62 14.35 -4.54
N LEU A 556 -5.93 14.90 -5.71
CA LEU A 556 -5.17 14.70 -6.94
C LEU A 556 -4.11 15.80 -7.01
N ALA A 557 -2.97 15.59 -6.34
CA ALA A 557 -1.93 16.61 -6.19
C ALA A 557 -1.18 16.87 -7.50
N GLU A 558 -0.68 15.81 -8.14
CA GLU A 558 -0.04 15.87 -9.47
C GLU A 558 -0.63 14.81 -10.42
N ALA A 559 -1.52 13.97 -9.90
CA ALA A 559 -2.14 12.85 -10.61
C ALA A 559 -3.12 13.32 -11.68
N TRP A 560 -2.99 12.79 -12.89
CA TRP A 560 -4.02 12.94 -13.91
C TRP A 560 -5.09 11.87 -13.69
N PHE A 561 -6.36 12.26 -13.70
CA PHE A 561 -7.46 11.31 -13.71
C PHE A 561 -7.84 10.97 -15.15
N ALA A 562 -7.75 9.69 -15.49
CA ALA A 562 -8.24 9.12 -16.73
C ALA A 562 -9.33 8.10 -16.41
N GLY A 563 -10.59 8.57 -16.44
CA GLY A 563 -11.75 7.76 -16.11
C GLY A 563 -13.06 8.45 -16.46
N GLU A 564 -14.18 7.76 -16.26
CA GLU A 564 -15.49 8.29 -16.67
C GLU A 564 -16.17 9.14 -15.60
N THR A 565 -16.08 8.75 -14.31
CA THR A 565 -16.85 9.38 -13.24
C THR A 565 -16.09 9.47 -11.92
N ILE A 566 -16.23 10.62 -11.25
CA ILE A 566 -15.89 10.78 -9.82
C ILE A 566 -17.15 11.22 -9.08
N GLU A 567 -17.56 10.46 -8.07
CA GLU A 567 -18.66 10.80 -7.16
C GLU A 567 -18.12 11.24 -5.80
N VAL A 568 -18.53 12.40 -5.34
CA VAL A 568 -18.20 12.95 -4.02
C VAL A 568 -19.45 12.88 -3.17
N GLN A 569 -19.46 11.99 -2.17
CA GLN A 569 -20.59 11.77 -1.28
C GLN A 569 -20.60 12.79 -0.13
N ALA A 570 -21.63 12.74 0.72
CA ALA A 570 -21.74 13.58 1.91
C ALA A 570 -20.55 13.34 2.87
N GLY A 571 -19.81 14.39 3.24
CA GLY A 571 -18.60 14.29 4.06
C GLY A 571 -17.32 13.97 3.29
N GLY A 572 -17.42 13.66 1.99
CA GLY A 572 -16.28 13.53 1.09
C GLY A 572 -15.84 14.88 0.51
N THR A 573 -14.53 15.02 0.29
CA THR A 573 -13.92 16.15 -0.41
C THR A 573 -13.04 15.67 -1.55
N LEU A 574 -13.31 16.11 -2.78
CA LEU A 574 -12.36 15.98 -3.90
C LEU A 574 -11.54 17.27 -3.99
N GLU A 575 -10.22 17.15 -3.87
CA GLU A 575 -9.30 18.26 -4.03
C GLU A 575 -8.44 18.08 -5.28
N LEU A 576 -8.41 19.09 -6.15
CA LEU A 576 -7.58 19.12 -7.36
C LEU A 576 -6.46 20.14 -7.14
N GLY A 577 -5.21 19.66 -6.97
CA GLY A 577 -4.09 20.44 -6.44
C GLY A 577 -2.89 20.62 -7.38
N GLY A 578 -3.00 20.26 -8.67
CA GLY A 578 -1.91 20.34 -9.66
C GLY A 578 -1.99 19.32 -10.81
N GLY A 579 -2.79 18.26 -10.67
CA GLY A 579 -3.09 17.29 -11.74
C GLY A 579 -4.33 17.63 -12.57
N GLY A 580 -4.44 17.08 -13.80
CA GLY A 580 -5.58 17.29 -14.70
C GLY A 580 -6.67 16.21 -14.59
N ILE A 581 -7.90 16.52 -15.03
CA ILE A 581 -8.98 15.53 -15.20
C ILE A 581 -9.30 15.46 -16.68
N SER A 582 -9.24 14.27 -17.27
CA SER A 582 -9.60 14.04 -18.68
C SER A 582 -10.96 13.35 -18.79
N ASN A 583 -11.89 13.94 -19.54
CA ASN A 583 -13.17 13.34 -19.95
C ASN A 583 -14.04 12.71 -18.84
N ALA A 584 -13.92 13.15 -17.59
CA ALA A 584 -14.71 12.63 -16.48
C ALA A 584 -15.88 13.56 -16.09
N ALA A 585 -17.03 12.97 -15.78
CA ALA A 585 -18.10 13.65 -15.07
C ALA A 585 -17.81 13.67 -13.56
N ILE A 586 -17.94 14.83 -12.94
CA ILE A 586 -17.81 14.98 -11.48
C ILE A 586 -19.21 15.16 -10.90
N HIS A 587 -19.59 14.26 -10.00
CA HIS A 587 -20.86 14.28 -9.29
C HIS A 587 -20.62 14.65 -7.84
N VAL A 588 -21.15 15.76 -7.37
CA VAL A 588 -21.06 16.17 -5.97
C VAL A 588 -22.44 16.02 -5.35
N ALA A 589 -22.56 15.13 -4.37
CA ALA A 589 -23.78 14.90 -3.62
C ALA A 589 -24.01 16.02 -2.58
N ALA A 590 -25.19 16.04 -1.98
CA ALA A 590 -25.51 16.95 -0.89
C ALA A 590 -24.53 16.73 0.29
N GLY A 591 -23.91 17.79 0.81
CA GLY A 591 -22.90 17.70 1.86
C GLY A 591 -21.51 17.25 1.39
N GLY A 592 -21.32 16.97 0.10
CA GLY A 592 -19.99 16.75 -0.50
C GLY A 592 -19.31 18.05 -0.90
N THR A 593 -17.98 18.03 -0.97
CA THR A 593 -17.16 19.21 -1.32
C THR A 593 -16.27 18.95 -2.53
N LEU A 594 -16.35 19.83 -3.52
CA LEU A 594 -15.33 19.94 -4.57
C LEU A 594 -14.45 21.14 -4.27
N HIS A 595 -13.15 20.90 -4.07
CA HIS A 595 -12.15 21.92 -3.80
C HIS A 595 -11.23 22.05 -5.02
N LEU A 596 -11.29 23.22 -5.65
CA LEU A 596 -10.45 23.57 -6.79
C LEU A 596 -9.40 24.58 -6.32
N THR A 597 -8.18 24.10 -6.13
CA THR A 597 -7.03 24.90 -5.69
C THR A 597 -6.36 25.55 -6.91
N GLU A 598 -5.97 26.82 -6.84
CA GLU A 598 -5.40 27.54 -8.01
C GLU A 598 -3.95 27.10 -8.25
N THR A 599 -3.57 27.08 -9.52
CA THR A 599 -2.18 27.20 -9.96
C THR A 599 -1.57 28.45 -9.32
N PRO A 600 -0.45 28.39 -8.59
CA PRO A 600 0.27 29.62 -8.31
C PRO A 600 0.63 30.30 -9.65
N ALA A 601 0.55 31.63 -9.79
CA ALA A 601 1.02 32.28 -11.02
C ALA A 601 2.53 32.00 -11.24
N GLU A 602 3.01 32.08 -12.48
CA GLU A 602 4.45 32.08 -12.75
C GLU A 602 5.15 33.09 -11.83
N ALA A 603 6.11 32.60 -11.07
CA ALA A 603 6.91 33.40 -10.16
C ALA A 603 8.25 33.65 -10.82
N GLU A 604 8.59 34.92 -11.04
CA GLU A 604 9.89 35.25 -11.62
C GLU A 604 11.00 34.90 -10.61
N VAL A 605 11.98 34.11 -11.04
CA VAL A 605 13.29 34.07 -10.36
C VAL A 605 14.01 35.34 -10.80
N PRO A 606 14.20 36.36 -9.93
CA PRO A 606 14.63 37.65 -10.43
C PRO A 606 16.03 37.56 -11.04
N ASN A 607 16.18 38.12 -12.24
CA ASN A 607 17.39 38.00 -13.06
C ASN A 607 17.80 36.54 -13.34
N GLY A 608 16.83 35.65 -13.58
CA GLY A 608 17.07 34.26 -13.95
C GLY A 608 17.70 34.05 -15.33
N SER A 609 17.69 35.08 -16.19
CA SER A 609 18.43 35.16 -17.46
C SER A 609 19.86 35.68 -17.31
N PHE A 610 20.27 36.14 -16.12
CA PHE A 610 21.60 36.69 -15.84
C PHE A 610 22.02 37.94 -16.65
N GLU A 611 21.09 38.56 -17.40
CA GLU A 611 21.36 39.73 -18.25
C GLU A 611 21.50 41.05 -17.46
N ILE A 612 21.09 41.07 -16.19
CA ILE A 612 21.23 42.24 -15.32
C ILE A 612 22.53 42.11 -14.52
N TYR A 613 23.44 43.09 -14.67
CA TYR A 613 24.70 43.19 -13.94
C TYR A 613 25.21 44.64 -13.91
N THR A 614 26.20 44.95 -13.06
CA THR A 614 26.77 46.31 -12.99
C THR A 614 27.45 46.68 -14.31
N ALA A 615 27.11 47.84 -14.88
CA ALA A 615 27.68 48.32 -16.13
C ALA A 615 29.22 48.34 -16.11
N GLY A 616 29.85 47.90 -17.19
CA GLY A 616 31.32 47.84 -17.35
C GLY A 616 31.98 46.53 -16.90
N GLN A 617 31.23 45.56 -16.34
CA GLN A 617 31.79 44.26 -15.94
C GLN A 617 32.01 43.28 -17.12
N LEU A 618 31.24 43.44 -18.20
CA LEU A 618 31.35 42.69 -19.44
C LEU A 618 31.46 43.67 -20.62
N SER A 619 32.25 43.34 -21.63
CA SER A 619 32.47 44.15 -22.82
C SER A 619 32.85 43.29 -24.04
N ALA A 620 33.10 43.93 -25.19
CA ALA A 620 33.61 43.23 -26.36
C ALA A 620 34.97 42.54 -26.13
N THR A 621 35.77 43.00 -25.17
CA THR A 621 37.09 42.43 -24.83
C THR A 621 37.09 41.66 -23.50
N VAL A 622 36.20 42.00 -22.56
CA VAL A 622 36.04 41.29 -21.28
C VAL A 622 34.77 40.43 -21.35
N LYS A 623 34.96 39.16 -21.70
CA LYS A 623 33.87 38.22 -22.02
C LYS A 623 33.38 37.35 -20.85
N HIS A 624 34.01 37.46 -19.68
CA HIS A 624 33.57 36.77 -18.47
C HIS A 624 34.00 37.54 -17.21
N ARG A 625 33.28 37.33 -16.12
CA ARG A 625 33.53 37.96 -14.82
C ARG A 625 33.27 36.98 -13.67
N TYR A 626 34.29 36.70 -12.87
CA TYR A 626 34.13 36.04 -11.56
C TYR A 626 33.59 37.05 -10.53
N GLN A 627 32.74 36.57 -9.61
CA GLN A 627 32.08 37.41 -8.59
C GLN A 627 31.49 38.71 -9.16
N PRO A 628 30.58 38.61 -10.14
CA PRO A 628 29.90 39.80 -10.66
C PRO A 628 29.08 40.48 -9.57
N THR A 629 28.83 41.78 -9.75
CA THR A 629 28.06 42.60 -8.80
C THR A 629 26.83 43.15 -9.50
N GLY A 630 25.78 43.47 -8.74
CA GLY A 630 24.54 44.03 -9.29
C GLY A 630 23.66 43.01 -10.03
N THR A 631 23.96 41.71 -9.92
CA THR A 631 23.16 40.63 -10.51
C THR A 631 21.98 40.21 -9.61
N GLY A 632 21.99 40.55 -8.32
CA GLY A 632 21.07 40.00 -7.32
C GLY A 632 21.38 38.54 -6.91
N TRP A 633 22.13 37.80 -7.71
CA TRP A 633 22.67 36.49 -7.37
C TRP A 633 23.96 36.63 -6.56
N THR A 634 24.17 35.76 -5.58
CA THR A 634 25.43 35.65 -4.85
C THR A 634 26.35 34.65 -5.54
N PHE A 635 27.60 35.04 -5.78
CA PHE A 635 28.61 34.21 -6.43
C PHE A 635 29.86 34.03 -5.55
N PRO A 636 30.37 32.80 -5.39
CA PRO A 636 31.68 32.55 -4.77
C PRO A 636 32.82 32.94 -5.73
N SER A 637 34.06 33.00 -5.23
CA SER A 637 35.26 33.39 -5.99
C SER A 637 35.57 32.53 -7.21
N THR A 638 34.97 31.36 -7.28
CA THR A 638 35.15 30.34 -8.32
C THR A 638 34.09 30.38 -9.41
N CYS A 639 33.00 31.13 -9.22
CA CYS A 639 31.85 31.19 -10.14
C CYS A 639 31.61 32.61 -10.65
N GLY A 640 30.78 32.76 -11.69
CA GLY A 640 30.49 34.08 -12.26
C GLY A 640 29.58 34.06 -13.47
N ILE A 641 29.65 35.10 -14.30
CA ILE A 641 28.87 35.25 -15.54
C ILE A 641 29.78 35.35 -16.76
N GLN A 642 29.27 34.95 -17.93
CA GLN A 642 30.00 34.96 -19.20
C GLN A 642 29.10 35.32 -20.37
N THR A 643 29.64 36.03 -21.37
CA THR A 643 28.93 36.35 -22.62
C THR A 643 29.21 35.33 -23.71
N ASN A 644 28.26 35.10 -24.62
CA ASN A 644 28.49 34.31 -25.84
C ASN A 644 29.84 34.66 -26.53
N GLY A 645 30.59 33.63 -26.92
CA GLY A 645 31.95 33.75 -27.47
C GLY A 645 33.06 33.93 -26.43
N SER A 646 32.80 33.75 -25.13
CA SER A 646 33.86 33.70 -24.11
C SER A 646 34.71 32.42 -24.20
N GLY A 647 35.78 32.33 -23.41
CA GLY A 647 36.55 31.09 -23.26
C GLY A 647 35.80 29.92 -22.59
N PHE A 648 34.54 30.13 -22.17
CA PHE A 648 33.65 29.07 -21.66
C PHE A 648 32.72 28.52 -22.76
N SER A 649 32.32 29.36 -23.71
CA SER A 649 31.45 29.02 -24.84
C SER A 649 32.03 29.61 -26.12
N SER A 650 33.24 29.17 -26.51
CA SER A 650 33.97 29.72 -27.66
C SER A 650 33.47 29.18 -29.01
N ASP A 651 32.73 28.08 -28.99
CA ASP A 651 32.07 27.50 -30.16
C ASP A 651 30.60 27.97 -30.19
N PRO A 652 30.10 28.49 -31.34
CA PRO A 652 28.70 28.92 -31.49
C PRO A 652 27.65 27.88 -31.09
N ALA A 653 27.96 26.58 -31.13
CA ALA A 653 27.05 25.53 -30.67
C ALA A 653 26.72 25.61 -29.18
N TYR A 654 27.51 26.36 -28.39
CA TYR A 654 27.34 26.55 -26.94
C TYR A 654 26.81 27.94 -26.59
N TYR A 655 26.30 28.69 -27.56
CA TYR A 655 25.69 29.99 -27.31
C TYR A 655 24.31 29.81 -26.70
N THR A 656 23.98 30.61 -25.69
CA THR A 656 22.58 30.74 -25.27
C THR A 656 21.78 31.43 -26.37
N THR A 657 20.52 31.05 -26.49
CA THR A 657 19.52 31.73 -27.34
C THR A 657 18.56 32.60 -26.52
N ASN A 658 18.64 32.52 -25.19
CA ASN A 658 17.89 33.35 -24.27
C ASN A 658 18.75 34.55 -23.84
N GLY A 659 18.97 35.49 -24.78
CA GLY A 659 19.87 36.62 -24.56
C GLY A 659 21.30 36.35 -25.00
N GLY A 660 22.28 36.79 -24.21
CA GLY A 660 23.71 36.73 -24.50
C GLY A 660 24.64 36.52 -23.31
N VAL A 661 24.14 36.43 -22.07
CA VAL A 661 24.90 36.23 -20.83
C VAL A 661 24.39 35.00 -20.07
N THR A 662 25.30 34.21 -19.52
CA THR A 662 24.95 33.01 -18.73
C THR A 662 25.78 32.92 -17.46
N ALA A 663 25.28 32.24 -16.44
CA ALA A 663 26.07 31.91 -15.26
C ALA A 663 26.98 30.71 -15.53
N PHE A 664 28.19 30.72 -14.98
CA PHE A 664 29.10 29.58 -14.97
C PHE A 664 29.37 29.12 -13.53
N VAL A 665 29.14 27.83 -13.28
CA VAL A 665 29.25 27.19 -11.96
C VAL A 665 30.45 26.24 -11.95
N LYS A 666 31.40 26.51 -11.06
CA LYS A 666 32.54 25.64 -10.72
C LYS A 666 32.34 25.08 -9.32
N GLN A 667 33.40 24.84 -8.54
CA GLN A 667 33.24 24.41 -7.15
C GLN A 667 32.74 25.57 -6.29
N GLY A 668 31.51 25.48 -5.80
CA GLY A 668 30.87 26.51 -4.98
C GLY A 668 29.41 26.73 -5.36
N THR A 669 28.72 27.50 -4.53
CA THR A 669 27.26 27.68 -4.61
C THR A 669 26.91 29.07 -5.10
N ILE A 670 26.27 29.16 -6.27
CA ILE A 670 25.57 30.38 -6.67
C ILE A 670 24.14 30.33 -6.12
N GLN A 671 23.62 31.45 -5.61
CA GLN A 671 22.32 31.46 -4.95
C GLN A 671 21.53 32.76 -5.17
N ARG A 672 20.20 32.65 -5.17
CA ARG A 672 19.25 33.75 -5.28
C ARG A 672 18.08 33.53 -4.34
N ASP A 673 17.76 34.57 -3.58
CA ASP A 673 16.52 34.61 -2.81
C ASP A 673 15.37 35.07 -3.70
N PHE A 674 14.23 34.43 -3.55
CA PHE A 674 12.97 34.79 -4.19
C PHE A 674 11.83 34.71 -3.18
N THR A 675 10.67 35.25 -3.51
CA THR A 675 9.51 35.25 -2.61
C THR A 675 8.28 34.83 -3.38
N LEU A 676 7.52 33.92 -2.79
CA LEU A 676 6.26 33.45 -3.33
C LEU A 676 5.11 34.10 -2.58
N THR A 677 4.17 34.65 -3.34
CA THR A 677 2.94 35.25 -2.80
C THR A 677 1.94 34.20 -2.34
N ARG A 678 2.06 32.96 -2.84
CA ARG A 678 1.22 31.80 -2.52
C ARG A 678 2.08 30.53 -2.51
N GLY A 679 1.74 29.55 -1.67
CA GLY A 679 2.34 28.22 -1.74
C GLY A 679 1.65 27.34 -2.77
N GLY A 680 2.34 26.32 -3.26
CA GLY A 680 1.82 25.34 -4.22
C GLY A 680 2.93 24.58 -4.92
N THR A 681 2.57 23.76 -5.91
CA THR A 681 3.54 23.07 -6.76
C THR A 681 4.01 23.98 -7.89
N TYR A 682 5.32 24.13 -8.02
CA TYR A 682 5.97 24.89 -9.08
C TYR A 682 6.85 23.98 -9.91
N ARG A 683 7.02 24.29 -11.20
CA ARG A 683 8.06 23.73 -12.06
C ARG A 683 9.23 24.70 -12.11
N LEU A 684 10.35 24.32 -11.49
CA LEU A 684 11.63 25.00 -11.70
C LEU A 684 12.15 24.61 -13.09
N ALA A 685 12.22 25.58 -13.99
CA ALA A 685 12.77 25.41 -15.32
C ALA A 685 14.07 26.21 -15.48
N PHE A 686 15.09 25.61 -16.09
CA PHE A 686 16.32 26.29 -16.45
C PHE A 686 16.98 25.59 -17.65
N GLU A 687 17.89 26.29 -18.31
CA GLU A 687 18.72 25.72 -19.35
C GLU A 687 20.14 25.46 -18.83
N GLN A 688 20.74 24.35 -19.27
CA GLN A 688 22.09 23.97 -18.90
C GLN A 688 22.96 23.56 -20.08
N ALA A 689 24.26 23.84 -20.01
CA ALA A 689 25.25 23.37 -20.98
C ALA A 689 26.58 23.02 -20.31
N THR A 690 27.34 22.10 -20.90
CA THR A 690 28.74 21.88 -20.52
C THR A 690 29.64 22.94 -21.16
N ARG A 691 30.77 23.26 -20.52
CA ARG A 691 31.80 24.13 -21.13
C ARG A 691 32.36 23.50 -22.42
N ASN A 692 32.55 24.33 -23.45
CA ASN A 692 33.13 23.89 -24.71
C ASN A 692 34.52 23.24 -24.51
N GLY A 693 34.69 22.01 -24.99
CA GLY A 693 35.93 21.22 -24.91
C GLY A 693 36.21 20.56 -23.55
N TYR A 694 35.29 20.64 -22.58
CA TYR A 694 35.46 20.06 -21.24
C TYR A 694 34.27 19.19 -20.78
N SER A 695 33.51 18.64 -21.73
CA SER A 695 32.31 17.82 -21.54
C SER A 695 32.54 16.53 -20.73
N SER A 696 33.64 15.81 -20.99
CA SER A 696 34.02 14.57 -20.27
C SER A 696 34.53 14.83 -18.84
N TRP A 697 34.72 16.09 -18.46
CA TRP A 697 35.14 16.52 -17.13
C TRP A 697 34.18 17.55 -16.55
N ALA A 698 32.94 17.61 -17.04
CA ALA A 698 31.94 18.48 -16.47
C ALA A 698 31.61 18.05 -15.04
N ARG A 699 31.48 19.03 -14.15
CA ARG A 699 31.20 18.83 -12.72
C ARG A 699 29.71 18.58 -12.54
N ASN A 700 29.34 17.74 -11.56
CA ASN A 700 27.94 17.65 -11.15
C ASN A 700 27.53 18.92 -10.38
N VAL A 701 26.32 19.40 -10.64
CA VAL A 701 25.75 20.57 -9.95
C VAL A 701 24.47 20.15 -9.27
N ASP A 702 24.43 20.27 -7.94
CA ASP A 702 23.20 20.11 -7.18
C ASP A 702 22.35 21.37 -7.31
N VAL A 703 21.10 21.18 -7.69
CA VAL A 703 20.06 22.21 -7.67
C VAL A 703 19.33 22.07 -6.35
N LYS A 704 19.30 23.15 -5.57
CA LYS A 704 18.75 23.15 -4.21
C LYS A 704 17.70 24.23 -4.05
N ILE A 705 16.62 23.92 -3.34
CA ILE A 705 15.74 24.93 -2.76
C ILE A 705 15.77 24.80 -1.25
N ASP A 706 15.95 25.93 -0.55
CA ASP A 706 16.03 26.03 0.91
C ASP A 706 17.07 25.08 1.52
N GLY A 707 18.16 24.85 0.79
CA GLY A 707 19.26 23.96 1.18
C GLY A 707 19.03 22.46 0.88
N VAL A 708 17.85 22.07 0.42
CA VAL A 708 17.50 20.68 0.05
C VAL A 708 17.78 20.44 -1.44
N THR A 709 18.55 19.40 -1.78
CA THR A 709 18.79 18.99 -3.18
C THR A 709 17.51 18.44 -3.80
N ILE A 710 17.02 19.09 -4.86
CA ILE A 710 15.83 18.68 -5.62
C ILE A 710 16.18 18.01 -6.95
N TYR A 711 17.40 18.24 -7.45
CA TYR A 711 17.90 17.65 -8.69
C TYR A 711 19.43 17.73 -8.73
N THR A 712 20.09 16.78 -9.39
CA THR A 712 21.52 16.85 -9.66
C THR A 712 21.75 16.82 -11.16
N VAL A 713 22.37 17.88 -11.68
CA VAL A 713 22.90 17.91 -13.04
C VAL A 713 24.05 16.91 -13.13
N THR A 714 23.89 15.89 -13.96
CA THR A 714 24.94 14.89 -14.28
C THR A 714 25.18 14.84 -15.79
N HIS A 715 26.43 14.59 -16.20
CA HIS A 715 26.81 14.54 -17.61
C HIS A 715 27.38 13.17 -17.97
N GLY A 716 26.73 12.46 -18.92
CA GLY A 716 27.14 11.16 -19.43
C GLY A 716 27.76 11.18 -20.84
N GLY A 717 28.15 12.35 -21.35
CA GLY A 717 28.65 12.58 -22.71
C GLY A 717 28.58 14.06 -23.12
N GLU A 718 29.02 14.40 -24.34
CA GLU A 718 29.00 15.78 -24.87
C GLU A 718 27.58 16.37 -24.95
N LEU A 719 27.33 17.45 -24.20
CA LEU A 719 26.17 18.31 -24.39
C LEU A 719 26.55 19.50 -25.26
N HIS A 720 26.39 19.36 -26.58
CA HIS A 720 26.47 20.50 -27.50
C HIS A 720 25.22 21.37 -27.33
N GLY A 721 25.38 22.55 -26.73
CA GLY A 721 24.31 23.54 -26.55
C GLY A 721 23.50 23.44 -25.27
N PHE A 722 22.70 24.48 -25.03
CA PHE A 722 21.81 24.59 -23.88
C PHE A 722 20.62 23.64 -24.00
N ARG A 723 20.36 22.87 -22.94
CA ARG A 723 19.22 21.96 -22.85
C ARG A 723 18.29 22.37 -21.71
N PRO A 724 16.97 22.35 -21.93
CA PRO A 724 16.02 22.64 -20.87
C PRO A 724 15.98 21.51 -19.85
N VAL A 725 15.77 21.88 -18.60
CA VAL A 725 15.47 21.01 -17.46
C VAL A 725 14.21 21.57 -16.81
N GLU A 726 13.26 20.70 -16.48
CA GLU A 726 12.07 21.04 -15.70
C GLU A 726 11.94 20.09 -14.50
N ILE A 727 11.74 20.64 -13.30
CA ILE A 727 11.65 19.90 -12.05
C ILE A 727 10.43 20.39 -11.28
N SER A 728 9.49 19.50 -10.94
CA SER A 728 8.38 19.84 -10.06
C SER A 728 8.84 19.90 -8.60
N VAL A 729 8.45 20.96 -7.89
CA VAL A 729 8.85 21.22 -6.52
C VAL A 729 7.70 21.90 -5.75
N PRO A 730 7.26 21.33 -4.60
CA PRO A 730 6.30 21.97 -3.73
C PRO A 730 6.98 23.07 -2.91
N LEU A 731 6.40 24.27 -2.91
CA LEU A 731 6.91 25.43 -2.18
C LEU A 731 5.81 26.07 -1.32
N THR A 732 6.18 26.60 -0.16
CA THR A 732 5.27 27.35 0.70
C THR A 732 5.11 28.79 0.22
N ALA A 733 4.13 29.54 0.74
CA ALA A 733 4.17 31.00 0.58
C ALA A 733 5.30 31.56 1.44
N GLY A 734 5.99 32.58 0.96
CA GLY A 734 7.08 33.23 1.70
C GLY A 734 8.41 33.21 0.99
N ALA A 735 9.48 33.47 1.74
CA ALA A 735 10.83 33.59 1.22
C ALA A 735 11.47 32.21 1.01
N HIS A 736 12.13 32.05 -0.13
CA HIS A 736 12.83 30.84 -0.53
C HIS A 736 14.19 31.19 -1.12
N THR A 737 15.12 30.23 -1.08
CA THR A 737 16.45 30.38 -1.69
C THR A 737 16.68 29.28 -2.72
N LEU A 738 16.93 29.68 -3.98
CA LEU A 738 17.37 28.77 -5.05
C LEU A 738 18.89 28.80 -5.13
N ALA A 739 19.52 27.62 -5.15
CA ALA A 739 20.96 27.47 -5.25
C ALA A 739 21.38 26.44 -6.29
N PHE A 740 22.46 26.74 -7.01
CA PHE A 740 23.18 25.79 -7.86
C PHE A 740 24.58 25.59 -7.25
N GLU A 741 24.83 24.41 -6.70
CA GLU A 741 26.06 24.05 -6.02
C GLU A 741 26.90 23.10 -6.89
N GLY A 742 28.03 23.58 -7.38
CA GLY A 742 28.97 22.70 -8.06
C GLY A 742 29.78 21.87 -7.07
N LEU A 743 29.61 20.54 -7.16
CA LEU A 743 30.18 19.57 -6.24
C LEU A 743 31.69 19.36 -6.42
N TYR A 744 32.34 18.72 -5.46
CA TYR A 744 33.72 18.29 -5.63
C TYR A 744 33.86 17.30 -6.80
N SER A 745 34.88 17.48 -7.64
CA SER A 745 35.22 16.57 -8.74
C SER A 745 36.49 15.81 -8.38
N ALA A 746 36.43 14.47 -8.45
CA ALA A 746 37.59 13.59 -8.18
C ALA A 746 38.68 13.67 -9.26
N TYR A 747 38.37 14.20 -10.44
CA TYR A 747 39.35 14.55 -11.45
C TYR A 747 39.93 15.93 -11.09
N GLU A 748 41.26 16.01 -10.89
CA GLU A 748 42.02 17.21 -10.49
C GLU A 748 42.04 18.34 -11.56
N ASN A 749 40.89 18.68 -12.16
CA ASN A 749 40.79 19.76 -13.12
C ASN A 749 39.91 20.90 -12.57
N ALA A 750 40.56 21.99 -12.16
CA ALA A 750 39.91 23.23 -11.70
C ALA A 750 39.03 23.92 -12.76
N ASN A 751 38.94 23.39 -13.98
CA ASN A 751 38.19 23.94 -15.11
C ASN A 751 36.84 23.28 -15.39
N ALA A 752 36.47 22.22 -14.65
CA ALA A 752 35.15 21.60 -14.72
C ALA A 752 34.05 22.63 -14.39
N THR A 753 33.22 22.96 -15.39
CA THR A 753 32.27 24.09 -15.35
C THR A 753 30.95 23.71 -16.03
N VAL A 754 29.83 24.07 -15.41
CA VAL A 754 28.48 24.00 -15.99
C VAL A 754 27.96 25.42 -16.24
N LEU A 755 27.32 25.64 -17.38
CA LEU A 755 26.65 26.89 -17.71
C LEU A 755 25.17 26.76 -17.41
N ILE A 756 24.58 27.78 -16.79
CA ILE A 756 23.17 27.86 -16.41
C ILE A 756 22.57 29.14 -16.98
N ASP A 757 21.36 29.04 -17.53
CA ASP A 757 20.61 30.18 -18.06
C ASP A 757 19.10 29.94 -17.97
N ALA A 758 18.28 30.94 -18.33
CA ALA A 758 16.83 30.85 -18.48
C ALA A 758 16.09 30.31 -17.23
N VAL A 759 16.58 30.65 -16.03
CA VAL A 759 16.02 30.17 -14.77
C VAL A 759 14.66 30.83 -14.52
N ARG A 760 13.60 30.04 -14.41
CA ARG A 760 12.24 30.50 -14.15
C ARG A 760 11.48 29.51 -13.26
N LEU A 761 10.49 30.00 -12.54
CA LEU A 761 9.65 29.19 -11.69
C LEU A 761 8.21 29.28 -12.19
N ILE A 762 7.81 28.29 -12.95
CA ILE A 762 6.50 28.25 -13.61
C ILE A 762 5.51 27.62 -12.64
N GLY A 763 4.43 28.31 -12.32
CA GLY A 763 3.32 27.65 -11.63
C GLY A 763 2.62 26.65 -12.56
N GLY A 764 2.43 25.41 -12.12
CA GLY A 764 1.87 24.36 -12.98
C GLY A 764 0.33 24.43 -13.08
N PRO A 765 -0.29 24.45 -14.28
CA PRO A 765 -1.75 24.57 -14.42
C PRO A 765 -2.51 23.44 -13.71
N VAL A 766 -3.44 23.80 -12.82
CA VAL A 766 -4.26 22.85 -12.03
C VAL A 766 -5.49 22.32 -12.79
N LEU A 767 -5.85 22.89 -13.94
CA LEU A 767 -7.01 22.40 -14.71
C LEU A 767 -6.68 22.33 -16.20
N ARG A 768 -6.25 21.13 -16.62
CA ARG A 768 -6.09 20.78 -18.03
C ARG A 768 -7.09 19.68 -18.37
N PHE A 769 -8.17 20.04 -19.07
CA PHE A 769 -9.16 19.10 -19.60
C PHE A 769 -8.70 18.65 -21.00
N ASP A 770 -7.57 17.98 -21.07
CA ASP A 770 -6.98 17.59 -22.35
C ASP A 770 -7.11 16.08 -22.54
N GLY A 771 -7.72 15.68 -23.66
CA GLY A 771 -7.71 14.32 -24.20
C GLY A 771 -6.34 13.90 -24.74
N GLU A 772 -5.28 14.09 -23.96
CA GLU A 772 -3.91 13.76 -24.33
C GLU A 772 -3.63 12.27 -24.10
N THR A 773 -4.26 11.40 -24.90
CA THR A 773 -3.67 10.08 -25.19
C THR A 773 -2.43 10.31 -26.03
N GLN A 774 -1.29 9.78 -25.59
CA GLN A 774 0.01 9.89 -26.26
C GLN A 774 -0.09 9.51 -27.76
N GLY A 775 0.13 10.51 -28.64
CA GLY A 775 0.24 10.28 -30.08
C GLY A 775 -0.43 11.31 -30.97
N GLY A 776 -0.31 12.62 -30.70
CA GLY A 776 -0.82 13.66 -31.60
C GLY A 776 -0.65 15.04 -31.00
N ARG A 777 -0.12 15.98 -31.78
CA ARG A 777 0.29 17.33 -31.34
C ARG A 777 -0.88 18.18 -30.81
N PHE A 778 -0.62 18.87 -29.68
CA PHE A 778 -0.95 20.26 -29.30
C PHE A 778 -1.62 20.44 -27.92
N ALA A 779 -1.34 21.61 -27.33
CA ALA A 779 -1.11 21.86 -25.92
C ALA A 779 -2.07 22.89 -25.27
N VAL A 780 -2.06 22.85 -23.93
CA VAL A 780 -2.45 23.81 -22.85
C VAL A 780 -3.03 25.18 -23.26
N ILE A 781 -4.09 25.61 -22.56
CA ILE A 781 -4.51 27.02 -22.43
C ILE A 781 -3.63 27.72 -21.39
N GLU A 782 -2.59 28.40 -21.84
CA GLU A 782 -1.99 29.54 -21.11
C GLU A 782 -2.11 30.77 -22.03
N ALA A 783 -2.67 31.87 -21.53
CA ALA A 783 -2.13 33.18 -21.89
C ALA A 783 -0.77 33.23 -21.17
N GLU A 784 0.35 33.67 -21.71
CA GLU A 784 0.63 35.06 -22.03
C GLU A 784 1.96 35.15 -22.80
N THR A 785 1.94 35.32 -24.11
CA THR A 785 3.10 35.92 -24.79
C THR A 785 2.67 37.32 -25.25
N PRO A 786 3.03 38.38 -24.50
CA PRO A 786 2.97 39.73 -25.02
C PRO A 786 3.80 39.78 -26.30
N LEU A 787 3.19 40.22 -27.40
CA LEU A 787 3.94 40.52 -28.60
C LEU A 787 4.58 41.89 -28.42
N ALA A 788 5.88 41.97 -28.64
CA ALA A 788 6.61 43.22 -28.58
C ALA A 788 6.10 44.16 -29.69
N VAL A 789 5.25 45.12 -29.31
CA VAL A 789 4.97 46.30 -30.14
C VAL A 789 6.08 47.30 -29.86
N THR A 790 6.79 47.72 -30.92
CA THR A 790 7.89 48.69 -30.81
C THR A 790 7.42 49.95 -30.09
N ASN A 791 8.11 50.33 -29.01
CA ASN A 791 7.82 51.54 -28.22
C ASN A 791 6.32 51.70 -27.92
N SER A 792 5.72 50.66 -27.36
CA SER A 792 4.29 50.53 -27.03
C SER A 792 3.71 51.66 -26.16
N SER A 793 4.56 52.29 -25.33
CA SER A 793 4.20 53.40 -24.44
C SER A 793 4.65 54.77 -24.94
N PHE A 794 5.27 54.87 -26.12
CA PHE A 794 5.80 56.11 -26.68
C PHE A 794 6.91 56.83 -25.86
N GLU A 795 7.45 56.18 -24.83
CA GLU A 795 8.46 56.74 -23.91
C GLU A 795 9.90 56.73 -24.46
N SER A 796 10.12 56.11 -25.62
CA SER A 796 11.41 56.17 -26.33
C SER A 796 11.36 57.21 -27.45
N TYR A 797 12.28 58.18 -27.45
CA TYR A 797 12.38 59.27 -28.43
C TYR A 797 13.77 59.93 -28.40
N ALA A 798 14.12 60.67 -29.47
CA ALA A 798 15.41 61.34 -29.59
C ALA A 798 15.63 62.47 -28.54
N ALA A 799 16.87 62.73 -28.16
CA ALA A 799 17.21 63.86 -27.29
C ALA A 799 16.79 65.21 -27.94
N ASN A 800 16.06 66.05 -27.19
CA ASN A 800 15.46 67.34 -27.60
C ASN A 800 14.13 67.29 -28.39
N THR A 801 13.42 66.15 -28.41
CA THR A 801 12.21 65.96 -29.23
C THR A 801 11.10 67.01 -29.01
N PHE A 802 10.89 67.52 -27.79
CA PHE A 802 9.71 68.34 -27.45
C PHE A 802 9.86 69.87 -27.56
N ALA A 803 11.06 70.39 -27.82
CA ALA A 803 11.36 71.84 -27.74
C ALA A 803 10.73 72.51 -26.49
N SER A 804 10.53 73.83 -26.47
CA SER A 804 9.84 74.51 -25.35
C SER A 804 8.31 74.34 -25.33
N LEU A 805 7.74 73.55 -26.25
CA LEU A 805 6.29 73.48 -26.51
C LEU A 805 5.63 72.17 -26.05
N GLY A 806 6.41 71.20 -25.54
CA GLY A 806 5.90 69.96 -24.95
C GLY A 806 5.26 68.98 -25.95
N HIS A 807 5.38 69.21 -27.26
CA HIS A 807 4.88 68.32 -28.33
C HIS A 807 5.80 68.38 -29.55
N SER A 808 5.75 67.35 -30.40
CA SER A 808 6.56 67.24 -31.62
C SER A 808 5.78 66.59 -32.74
N TYR A 809 5.82 67.20 -33.93
CA TYR A 809 5.25 66.63 -35.16
C TYR A 809 6.31 65.77 -35.85
N ALA A 810 5.97 64.54 -36.22
CA ALA A 810 6.88 63.56 -36.84
C ALA A 810 8.25 63.38 -36.11
N PRO A 811 8.24 62.98 -34.82
CA PRO A 811 9.46 62.77 -34.04
C PRO A 811 10.33 61.62 -34.56
N ALA A 812 11.66 61.77 -34.45
CA ALA A 812 12.63 60.73 -34.80
C ALA A 812 12.93 59.79 -33.61
N GLU A 813 13.50 58.62 -33.90
CA GLU A 813 13.94 57.60 -32.91
C GLU A 813 12.84 57.04 -32.00
N THR A 814 11.58 57.11 -32.43
CA THR A 814 10.44 56.56 -31.66
C THR A 814 10.11 55.11 -32.01
N GLY A 815 10.65 54.58 -33.11
CA GLY A 815 10.22 53.27 -33.65
C GLY A 815 8.81 53.28 -34.28
N TRP A 816 8.17 54.46 -34.37
CA TRP A 816 6.93 54.69 -35.09
C TRP A 816 7.18 55.64 -36.28
N SER A 817 6.52 55.42 -37.40
CA SER A 817 6.46 56.34 -38.52
C SER A 817 5.25 57.26 -38.38
N PHE A 818 5.42 58.52 -38.76
CA PHE A 818 4.40 59.56 -38.64
C PHE A 818 4.19 60.19 -40.02
N SER A 819 2.95 60.56 -40.33
CA SER A 819 2.57 61.18 -41.60
C SER A 819 1.56 62.30 -41.42
N GLY A 820 1.37 63.08 -42.49
CA GLY A 820 0.50 64.25 -42.50
C GLY A 820 1.20 65.47 -41.90
N ASP A 821 1.27 66.54 -42.69
CA ASP A 821 1.96 67.78 -42.30
C ASP A 821 1.30 68.37 -41.05
N ASN A 822 2.04 68.37 -39.94
CA ASN A 822 1.58 68.76 -38.60
C ASN A 822 0.36 68.01 -38.04
N THR A 823 -0.03 66.86 -38.57
CA THR A 823 -1.30 66.20 -38.20
C THR A 823 -1.15 64.89 -37.43
N SER A 824 0.08 64.47 -37.14
CA SER A 824 0.40 63.40 -36.19
C SER A 824 1.73 63.67 -35.47
N GLY A 825 1.92 63.09 -34.29
CA GLY A 825 3.13 63.29 -33.49
C GLY A 825 3.04 62.71 -32.09
N ILE A 826 3.93 63.14 -31.19
CA ILE A 826 3.89 62.80 -29.76
C ILE A 826 3.85 64.05 -28.88
N GLN A 827 3.30 63.93 -27.68
CA GLN A 827 3.11 65.04 -26.74
C GLN A 827 3.38 64.59 -25.30
N THR A 828 3.87 65.50 -24.46
CA THR A 828 4.07 65.31 -23.02
C THR A 828 2.86 65.78 -22.21
N ASN A 829 2.59 65.14 -21.08
CA ASN A 829 1.62 65.63 -20.09
C ASN A 829 1.87 67.13 -19.78
N GLY A 830 0.82 67.96 -19.90
CA GLY A 830 0.91 69.40 -19.69
C GLY A 830 1.19 70.22 -20.95
N SER A 831 1.29 69.59 -22.12
CA SER A 831 1.39 70.29 -23.40
C SER A 831 0.06 70.96 -23.80
N ALA A 832 0.05 71.71 -24.92
CA ALA A 832 -1.17 72.28 -25.49
C ALA A 832 -2.23 71.23 -25.96
N PHE A 833 -1.90 69.93 -25.92
CA PHE A 833 -2.82 68.83 -26.22
C PHE A 833 -3.44 68.20 -24.97
N SER A 834 -2.79 68.35 -23.81
CA SER A 834 -3.21 67.80 -22.53
C SER A 834 -2.92 68.82 -21.41
N SER A 835 -3.46 70.03 -21.51
CA SER A 835 -3.15 71.12 -20.56
C SER A 835 -3.82 70.97 -19.19
N ASP A 836 -4.78 70.06 -19.05
CA ASP A 836 -5.49 69.79 -17.81
C ASP A 836 -4.98 68.45 -17.21
N PRO A 837 -4.48 68.45 -15.96
CA PRO A 837 -4.03 67.25 -15.25
C PRO A 837 -5.01 66.09 -15.21
N ALA A 838 -6.32 66.34 -15.32
CA ALA A 838 -7.34 65.29 -15.36
C ALA A 838 -7.26 64.41 -16.63
N PHE A 839 -6.50 64.82 -17.63
CA PHE A 839 -6.34 64.13 -18.92
C PHE A 839 -4.90 63.67 -19.16
N TYR A 840 -4.08 63.61 -18.10
CA TYR A 840 -2.74 63.07 -18.18
C TYR A 840 -2.80 61.56 -18.35
N THR A 841 -1.89 61.01 -19.15
CA THR A 841 -1.66 59.57 -19.11
C THR A 841 -1.05 59.20 -17.76
N THR A 842 -1.45 58.04 -17.24
CA THR A 842 -0.83 57.40 -16.08
C THR A 842 0.18 56.31 -16.49
N ASN A 843 0.27 55.97 -17.77
CA ASN A 843 1.21 54.99 -18.31
C ASN A 843 2.48 55.68 -18.84
N GLY A 844 3.13 56.47 -17.98
CA GLY A 844 4.27 57.30 -18.35
C GLY A 844 3.93 58.79 -18.37
N GLY A 845 4.55 59.53 -19.30
CA GLY A 845 4.40 60.97 -19.46
C GLY A 845 4.29 61.44 -20.91
N VAL A 846 4.39 60.55 -21.89
CA VAL A 846 4.35 60.85 -23.34
C VAL A 846 3.26 60.02 -24.01
N THR A 847 2.51 60.63 -24.92
CA THR A 847 1.47 59.94 -25.70
C THR A 847 1.53 60.34 -27.16
N ALA A 848 1.07 59.47 -28.05
CA ALA A 848 0.90 59.82 -29.45
C ALA A 848 -0.38 60.62 -29.67
N PHE A 849 -0.39 61.45 -30.72
CA PHE A 849 -1.59 62.19 -31.13
C PHE A 849 -1.83 62.06 -32.63
N VAL A 850 -3.10 61.94 -33.02
CA VAL A 850 -3.53 61.74 -34.41
C VAL A 850 -4.69 62.68 -34.77
N ARG A 851 -4.56 63.38 -35.91
CA ARG A 851 -5.57 64.27 -36.50
C ARG A 851 -6.04 63.76 -37.87
N GLU A 852 -5.40 64.20 -38.95
CA GLU A 852 -5.60 63.73 -40.35
C GLU A 852 -4.37 63.01 -40.90
N GLY A 853 -3.33 62.91 -40.07
CA GLY A 853 -2.15 62.11 -40.33
C GLY A 853 -2.35 60.68 -39.86
N ALA A 854 -1.30 59.87 -40.01
CA ALA A 854 -1.25 58.52 -39.47
C ALA A 854 0.03 58.28 -38.69
N ILE A 855 -0.08 57.44 -37.66
CA ILE A 855 1.07 56.82 -36.98
C ILE A 855 1.08 55.33 -37.27
N GLN A 856 2.24 54.75 -37.52
CA GLN A 856 2.36 53.34 -37.89
C GLN A 856 3.63 52.71 -37.32
N THR A 857 3.56 51.43 -36.95
CA THR A 857 4.74 50.62 -36.60
C THR A 857 4.62 49.21 -37.19
N ALA A 858 5.72 48.48 -37.18
CA ALA A 858 5.78 47.07 -37.53
C ALA A 858 5.96 46.22 -36.28
N PHE A 859 5.39 45.02 -36.31
CA PHE A 859 5.56 44.00 -35.29
C PHE A 859 5.57 42.62 -35.95
N PHE A 860 6.05 41.60 -35.24
CA PHE A 860 6.14 40.24 -35.77
C PHE A 860 5.24 39.31 -34.96
N ALA A 861 4.28 38.67 -35.61
CA ALA A 861 3.49 37.60 -35.01
C ALA A 861 4.22 36.27 -35.20
N GLU A 862 4.64 35.63 -34.10
CA GLU A 862 5.41 34.39 -34.17
C GLU A 862 4.60 33.20 -34.66
N GLN A 863 3.27 33.28 -34.61
CA GLN A 863 2.34 32.20 -34.94
C GLN A 863 0.99 32.75 -35.46
N ASP A 864 0.34 32.00 -36.37
CA ASP A 864 -1.03 32.26 -36.82
C ASP A 864 -2.03 32.16 -35.64
N GLY A 865 -3.12 32.93 -35.70
CA GLY A 865 -4.27 32.76 -34.82
C GLY A 865 -4.91 34.06 -34.31
N PRO A 866 -5.89 33.93 -33.40
CA PRO A 866 -6.55 35.09 -32.81
C PRO A 866 -5.61 35.82 -31.83
N HIS A 867 -5.78 37.12 -31.72
CA HIS A 867 -5.00 38.04 -30.91
C HIS A 867 -5.93 39.15 -30.37
N MET A 868 -5.52 39.83 -29.30
CA MET A 868 -6.18 40.99 -28.73
C MET A 868 -5.23 42.19 -28.82
N LEU A 869 -5.59 43.18 -29.61
CA LEU A 869 -4.97 44.50 -29.62
C LEU A 869 -5.60 45.33 -28.51
N SER A 870 -4.81 45.92 -27.62
CA SER A 870 -5.27 46.83 -26.59
C SER A 870 -4.51 48.15 -26.67
N PHE A 871 -5.16 49.26 -26.36
CA PHE A 871 -4.55 50.59 -26.29
C PHE A 871 -5.42 51.50 -25.43
N GLU A 872 -4.88 52.60 -24.93
CA GLU A 872 -5.62 53.66 -24.27
C GLU A 872 -5.86 54.82 -25.23
N GLN A 873 -7.02 55.46 -25.12
CA GLN A 873 -7.41 56.55 -26.00
C GLN A 873 -8.12 57.69 -25.24
N ALA A 874 -7.85 58.94 -25.62
CA ALA A 874 -8.42 60.13 -24.99
C ALA A 874 -8.74 61.24 -26.00
N THR A 875 -9.71 62.09 -25.65
CA THR A 875 -9.98 63.33 -26.39
C THR A 875 -9.03 64.45 -25.97
N ARG A 876 -8.59 65.27 -26.92
CA ARG A 876 -7.86 66.52 -26.62
C ARG A 876 -8.70 67.49 -25.79
N ASN A 877 -8.09 68.08 -24.76
CA ASN A 877 -8.69 69.12 -23.95
C ASN A 877 -9.08 70.36 -24.79
N GLY A 878 -10.32 70.88 -24.62
CA GLY A 878 -10.81 72.10 -25.26
C GLY A 878 -11.42 71.95 -26.66
N TYR A 879 -11.46 70.75 -27.24
CA TYR A 879 -11.91 70.51 -28.63
C TYR A 879 -12.95 69.38 -28.79
N SER A 880 -13.75 69.11 -27.75
CA SER A 880 -14.69 67.96 -27.68
C SER A 880 -15.99 68.10 -28.48
N SER A 881 -16.36 69.30 -28.94
CA SER A 881 -17.61 69.54 -29.68
C SER A 881 -17.53 69.14 -31.16
N TRP A 882 -16.36 68.69 -31.64
CA TRP A 882 -16.14 68.33 -33.04
C TRP A 882 -15.78 66.86 -33.15
N ALA A 883 -16.46 66.15 -34.05
CA ALA A 883 -16.22 64.73 -34.19
C ALA A 883 -14.91 64.45 -34.93
N ARG A 884 -14.15 63.47 -34.44
CA ARG A 884 -12.96 62.93 -35.11
C ARG A 884 -13.06 61.42 -35.13
N GLU A 885 -12.74 60.85 -36.30
CA GLU A 885 -12.61 59.41 -36.49
C GLU A 885 -11.15 59.05 -36.77
N VAL A 886 -10.65 58.06 -36.03
CA VAL A 886 -9.33 57.46 -36.26
C VAL A 886 -9.52 55.98 -36.48
N GLU A 887 -9.14 55.50 -37.66
CA GLU A 887 -9.17 54.08 -37.96
C GLU A 887 -7.93 53.40 -37.41
N VAL A 888 -8.14 52.32 -36.65
CA VAL A 888 -7.10 51.40 -36.24
C VAL A 888 -7.01 50.31 -37.31
N ARG A 889 -5.86 50.20 -37.97
CA ARG A 889 -5.64 49.29 -39.09
C ARG A 889 -4.54 48.28 -38.78
N ILE A 890 -4.77 47.03 -39.14
CA ILE A 890 -3.75 45.98 -39.23
C ILE A 890 -3.53 45.65 -40.70
N ASP A 891 -2.30 45.74 -41.20
CA ASP A 891 -1.95 45.49 -42.61
C ASP A 891 -2.80 46.27 -43.62
N GLY A 892 -3.15 47.50 -43.26
CA GLY A 892 -3.99 48.38 -44.07
C GLY A 892 -5.49 48.09 -43.98
N VAL A 893 -5.92 47.06 -43.24
CA VAL A 893 -7.33 46.72 -43.02
C VAL A 893 -7.82 47.32 -41.70
N THR A 894 -8.92 48.07 -41.72
CA THR A 894 -9.54 48.66 -40.53
C THR A 894 -10.14 47.57 -39.63
N VAL A 895 -9.58 47.42 -38.42
CA VAL A 895 -10.03 46.47 -37.39
C VAL A 895 -10.88 47.13 -36.31
N HIS A 896 -10.77 48.44 -36.16
CA HIS A 896 -11.56 49.24 -35.22
C HIS A 896 -11.58 50.71 -35.66
N THR A 897 -12.62 51.46 -35.29
CA THR A 897 -12.70 52.90 -35.51
C THR A 897 -12.93 53.59 -34.17
N ILE A 898 -12.00 54.46 -33.78
CA ILE A 898 -12.16 55.35 -32.64
C ILE A 898 -13.03 56.52 -33.11
N THR A 899 -14.24 56.63 -32.58
CA THR A 899 -15.16 57.74 -32.88
C THR A 899 -15.32 58.61 -31.64
N HIS A 900 -14.83 59.84 -31.72
CA HIS A 900 -15.14 60.87 -30.73
C HIS A 900 -16.15 61.85 -31.32
N GLY A 901 -17.20 62.19 -30.59
CA GLY A 901 -18.27 63.09 -31.05
C GLY A 901 -19.13 63.62 -29.90
N GLY A 902 -18.50 64.17 -28.86
CA GLY A 902 -19.17 64.56 -27.62
C GLY A 902 -18.21 64.70 -26.43
N ALA A 903 -18.74 64.55 -25.20
CA ALA A 903 -18.10 64.89 -23.92
C ALA A 903 -16.62 64.48 -23.77
N LEU A 904 -15.84 65.40 -23.18
CA LEU A 904 -14.42 65.20 -22.84
C LEU A 904 -14.23 63.96 -21.96
N HIS A 905 -13.24 63.13 -22.29
CA HIS A 905 -12.77 62.06 -21.40
C HIS A 905 -11.24 61.92 -21.43
N GLY A 906 -10.67 61.53 -20.29
CA GLY A 906 -9.26 61.11 -20.16
C GLY A 906 -8.99 59.76 -20.84
N PHE A 907 -7.84 59.16 -20.58
CA PHE A 907 -7.46 57.87 -21.17
C PHE A 907 -8.41 56.76 -20.75
N LEU A 908 -9.04 56.13 -21.74
CA LEU A 908 -9.91 54.97 -21.59
C LEU A 908 -9.31 53.77 -22.35
N PRO A 909 -9.32 52.56 -21.78
CA PRO A 909 -8.83 51.39 -22.48
C PRO A 909 -9.79 50.96 -23.60
N ALA A 910 -9.21 50.53 -24.71
CA ALA A 910 -9.88 49.87 -25.82
C ALA A 910 -9.23 48.50 -26.05
N ALA A 911 -10.06 47.50 -26.35
CA ALA A 911 -9.64 46.13 -26.65
C ALA A 911 -10.32 45.66 -27.95
N VAL A 912 -9.52 45.25 -28.93
CA VAL A 912 -9.93 44.93 -30.29
C VAL A 912 -9.44 43.53 -30.63
N PRO A 913 -10.34 42.54 -30.81
CA PRO A 913 -9.94 41.23 -31.26
C PRO A 913 -9.52 41.29 -32.73
N VAL A 914 -8.36 40.69 -33.05
CA VAL A 914 -7.81 40.61 -34.40
C VAL A 914 -7.36 39.18 -34.68
N THR A 915 -7.23 38.79 -35.94
CA THR A 915 -6.67 37.48 -36.32
C THR A 915 -5.48 37.73 -37.22
N LEU A 916 -4.34 37.15 -36.85
CA LEU A 916 -3.06 37.38 -37.51
C LEU A 916 -2.52 36.08 -38.08
N THR A 917 -1.77 36.20 -39.18
CA THR A 917 -0.95 35.09 -39.69
C THR A 917 0.42 35.14 -39.00
N ARG A 918 1.24 34.10 -39.13
CA ARG A 918 2.64 34.15 -38.73
C ARG A 918 3.41 35.04 -39.71
N GLY A 919 4.18 35.98 -39.18
CA GLY A 919 5.02 36.86 -39.99
C GLY A 919 5.01 38.30 -39.52
N ALA A 920 5.57 39.18 -40.35
CA ALA A 920 5.59 40.60 -40.10
C ALA A 920 4.22 41.23 -40.42
N HIS A 921 3.75 42.09 -39.52
CA HIS A 921 2.50 42.83 -39.61
C HIS A 921 2.74 44.31 -39.34
N THR A 922 1.79 45.15 -39.75
CA THR A 922 1.79 46.59 -39.48
C THR A 922 0.57 47.00 -38.68
N LEU A 923 0.76 47.84 -37.67
CA LEU A 923 -0.31 48.50 -36.91
C LEU A 923 -0.28 49.99 -37.22
N ALA A 924 -1.41 50.55 -37.63
CA ALA A 924 -1.56 51.98 -37.90
C ALA A 924 -2.79 52.57 -37.24
N PHE A 925 -2.67 53.81 -36.77
CA PHE A 925 -3.80 54.66 -36.39
C PHE A 925 -3.88 55.80 -37.41
N VAL A 926 -4.96 55.83 -38.18
CA VAL A 926 -5.13 56.70 -39.35
C VAL A 926 -6.26 57.67 -39.10
N GLY A 927 -5.93 58.96 -38.99
CA GLY A 927 -6.93 60.01 -38.85
C GLY A 927 -7.69 60.25 -40.14
N LEU A 928 -9.03 60.19 -40.07
CA LEU A 928 -9.88 60.49 -41.22
C LEU A 928 -10.11 62.00 -41.36
N VAL A 929 -10.39 62.42 -42.61
CA VAL A 929 -10.75 63.80 -42.93
C VAL A 929 -11.99 64.19 -42.13
N SER A 930 -11.89 65.27 -41.36
CA SER A 930 -13.04 65.78 -40.60
C SER A 930 -14.07 66.39 -41.56
N PRO A 931 -15.37 66.10 -41.41
CA PRO A 931 -16.42 66.79 -42.17
C PRO A 931 -16.63 68.25 -41.71
N TYR A 932 -15.93 68.70 -40.66
CA TYR A 932 -16.00 70.05 -40.10
C TYR A 932 -14.71 70.83 -40.42
N GLU A 933 -14.83 72.12 -40.73
CA GLU A 933 -13.71 73.00 -41.17
C GLU A 933 -12.54 73.12 -40.16
N ASN A 934 -12.71 72.69 -38.91
CA ASN A 934 -11.67 72.73 -37.89
C ASN A 934 -10.90 71.40 -37.78
N SER A 935 -9.68 71.35 -38.31
CA SER A 935 -8.76 70.20 -38.24
C SER A 935 -8.09 70.01 -36.88
N ALA A 936 -8.45 70.76 -35.83
CA ALA A 936 -7.81 70.72 -34.51
C ALA A 936 -8.30 69.61 -33.56
N ALA A 937 -9.37 68.90 -33.91
CA ALA A 937 -9.81 67.71 -33.16
C ALA A 937 -8.76 66.61 -33.26
N THR A 938 -8.35 66.06 -32.11
CA THR A 938 -7.21 65.15 -31.98
C THR A 938 -7.54 64.00 -31.05
N VAL A 939 -7.14 62.79 -31.43
CA VAL A 939 -7.16 61.59 -30.57
C VAL A 939 -5.77 61.41 -29.99
N LEU A 940 -5.70 61.25 -28.68
CA LEU A 940 -4.48 60.84 -27.98
C LEU A 940 -4.50 59.32 -27.82
N ILE A 941 -3.36 58.67 -28.01
CA ILE A 941 -3.19 57.21 -27.97
C ILE A 941 -2.00 56.89 -27.08
N ASP A 942 -2.16 55.88 -26.22
CA ASP A 942 -1.12 55.37 -25.34
C ASP A 942 -1.28 53.86 -25.08
N ALA A 943 -0.34 53.26 -24.36
CA ALA A 943 -0.42 51.90 -23.82
C ALA A 943 -0.73 50.79 -24.85
N VAL A 944 -0.16 50.89 -26.05
CA VAL A 944 -0.46 49.97 -27.15
C VAL A 944 0.15 48.60 -26.88
N SER A 945 -0.67 47.55 -26.81
CA SER A 945 -0.20 46.18 -26.59
C SER A 945 -0.93 45.20 -27.48
N LEU A 946 -0.27 44.11 -27.84
CA LEU A 946 -0.85 43.03 -28.62
C LEU A 946 -0.58 41.72 -27.91
N LYS A 947 -1.64 40.92 -27.73
CA LYS A 947 -1.57 39.65 -27.00
C LYS A 947 -2.13 38.54 -27.86
N ARG A 948 -1.47 37.39 -27.93
CA ARG A 948 -2.06 36.22 -28.61
C ARG A 948 -3.21 35.65 -27.78
N LEU A 949 -4.30 35.33 -28.46
CA LEU A 949 -5.39 34.54 -27.92
C LEU A 949 -5.21 33.12 -28.44
N ASN A 950 -4.83 32.19 -27.57
CA ASN A 950 -4.81 30.78 -27.96
C ASN A 950 -6.26 30.27 -27.98
N THR A 951 -6.91 30.28 -29.16
CA THR A 951 -8.23 29.65 -29.33
C THR A 951 -8.08 28.40 -30.18
N VAL A 952 -7.96 27.23 -29.54
CA VAL A 952 -8.31 25.93 -30.11
C VAL A 952 -9.43 25.37 -29.23
N ARG A 953 -10.55 24.97 -29.82
CA ARG A 953 -11.67 24.34 -29.10
C ARG A 953 -11.28 22.89 -28.79
N PRO A 954 -11.25 22.46 -27.52
CA PRO A 954 -11.39 21.06 -27.18
C PRO A 954 -12.89 20.70 -27.25
N GLU A 955 -13.24 19.68 -28.00
CA GLU A 955 -14.39 18.85 -27.65
C GLU A 955 -13.94 18.02 -26.44
N GLY A 956 -14.45 18.24 -25.22
CA GLY A 956 -13.97 17.42 -24.09
C GLY A 956 -14.25 17.83 -22.64
N LEU A 957 -15.31 18.58 -22.33
CA LEU A 957 -15.74 18.78 -20.94
C LEU A 957 -17.21 18.36 -20.75
N SER A 958 -17.49 17.09 -20.45
CA SER A 958 -18.86 16.58 -20.35
C SER A 958 -19.49 16.71 -18.95
N ALA A 959 -19.45 17.91 -18.38
CA ALA A 959 -20.29 18.41 -17.28
C ALA A 959 -19.98 18.08 -15.81
N LEU A 960 -20.23 19.09 -14.96
CA LEU A 960 -20.22 19.03 -13.49
C LEU A 960 -21.65 18.87 -12.98
N TYR A 961 -21.92 17.86 -12.15
CA TYR A 961 -23.24 17.59 -11.57
C TYR A 961 -23.21 17.90 -10.07
N LEU A 962 -24.09 18.79 -9.63
CA LEU A 962 -24.21 19.24 -8.24
C LEU A 962 -25.61 18.90 -7.73
N SER A 963 -25.68 18.40 -6.50
CA SER A 963 -26.96 18.27 -5.79
C SER A 963 -27.20 19.50 -4.90
N THR A 964 -28.46 19.81 -4.60
CA THR A 964 -28.77 20.81 -3.57
C THR A 964 -28.07 20.44 -2.25
N GLY A 965 -27.31 21.39 -1.70
CA GLY A 965 -26.50 21.19 -0.49
C GLY A 965 -25.04 20.79 -0.72
N SER A 966 -24.59 20.67 -1.98
CA SER A 966 -23.16 20.52 -2.31
C SER A 966 -22.37 21.82 -2.07
N THR A 967 -21.07 21.68 -1.80
CA THR A 967 -20.14 22.81 -1.70
C THR A 967 -19.11 22.75 -2.83
N VAL A 968 -18.92 23.87 -3.53
CA VAL A 968 -17.79 24.06 -4.46
C VAL A 968 -16.95 25.20 -3.95
N VAL A 969 -15.67 24.93 -3.66
CA VAL A 969 -14.70 25.92 -3.22
C VAL A 969 -13.80 26.27 -4.39
N LEU A 970 -13.82 27.55 -4.77
CA LEU A 970 -12.97 28.13 -5.79
C LEU A 970 -11.97 29.07 -5.12
N GLU A 971 -10.70 28.70 -5.10
CA GLU A 971 -9.64 29.57 -4.59
C GLU A 971 -8.97 30.44 -5.68
N ASN A 972 -9.68 30.69 -6.78
CA ASN A 972 -9.14 31.18 -8.05
C ASN A 972 -9.32 32.71 -8.26
N THR A 973 -8.35 33.36 -8.91
CA THR A 973 -8.47 34.70 -9.53
C THR A 973 -8.55 34.68 -11.06
N THR A 974 -8.25 33.54 -11.68
CA THR A 974 -8.36 33.27 -13.12
C THR A 974 -9.68 32.57 -13.49
N ALA A 975 -10.10 32.65 -14.76
CA ALA A 975 -11.41 32.16 -15.21
C ALA A 975 -11.46 30.61 -15.32
N LEU A 976 -12.39 29.98 -14.60
CA LEU A 976 -12.68 28.55 -14.71
C LEU A 976 -13.61 28.28 -15.91
N TYR A 977 -13.12 27.58 -16.94
CA TYR A 977 -13.99 27.22 -18.08
C TYR A 977 -14.70 25.88 -17.82
N LEU A 978 -16.01 25.92 -17.54
CA LEU A 978 -16.88 24.74 -17.49
C LEU A 978 -17.86 24.78 -18.66
N GLU A 979 -17.98 23.69 -19.41
CA GLU A 979 -18.85 23.61 -20.59
C GLU A 979 -20.34 23.51 -20.22
N THR A 980 -20.66 22.76 -19.17
CA THR A 980 -22.03 22.61 -18.66
C THR A 980 -22.00 22.28 -17.17
N ILE A 981 -22.85 22.93 -16.38
CA ILE A 981 -23.07 22.60 -14.96
C ILE A 981 -24.51 22.13 -14.83
N TYR A 982 -24.75 20.99 -14.20
CA TYR A 982 -26.07 20.52 -13.82
C TYR A 982 -26.26 20.73 -12.32
N VAL A 983 -27.33 21.41 -11.91
CA VAL A 983 -27.73 21.52 -10.50
C VAL A 983 -29.07 20.82 -10.35
N ASP A 984 -29.12 19.73 -9.57
CA ASP A 984 -30.30 18.86 -9.44
C ASP A 984 -30.90 18.45 -10.81
N GLY A 985 -30.02 18.17 -11.77
CA GLY A 985 -30.39 17.81 -13.14
C GLY A 985 -30.78 18.99 -14.05
N VAL A 986 -30.82 20.23 -13.54
CA VAL A 986 -31.07 21.43 -14.34
C VAL A 986 -29.77 21.85 -15.03
N ARG A 987 -29.78 21.88 -16.37
CA ARG A 987 -28.64 22.28 -17.18
C ARG A 987 -28.42 23.80 -17.14
N HIS A 988 -27.21 24.23 -16.81
CA HIS A 988 -26.72 25.59 -16.96
C HIS A 988 -25.62 25.62 -18.03
N THR A 989 -25.80 26.44 -19.06
CA THR A 989 -24.84 26.62 -20.17
C THR A 989 -24.22 28.01 -20.13
N GLY A 990 -22.90 28.11 -19.99
CA GLY A 990 -22.17 29.38 -20.02
C GLY A 990 -20.80 29.28 -19.35
N ALA A 991 -19.78 29.90 -19.95
CA ALA A 991 -18.42 29.94 -19.41
C ALA A 991 -18.36 30.79 -18.14
N LEU A 992 -17.88 30.23 -17.02
CA LEU A 992 -17.65 30.96 -15.78
C LEU A 992 -16.37 31.81 -15.92
N ARG A 993 -16.50 33.10 -16.30
CA ARG A 993 -15.37 34.03 -16.21
C ARG A 993 -15.32 34.65 -14.81
N ALA A 994 -14.23 34.42 -14.08
CA ALA A 994 -13.91 35.20 -12.89
C ALA A 994 -13.44 36.60 -13.35
N GLY A 995 -14.12 37.64 -12.86
CA GLY A 995 -13.78 39.04 -13.10
C GLY A 995 -14.14 39.87 -11.87
N LEU A 996 -13.38 40.95 -11.65
CA LEU A 996 -13.41 41.80 -10.46
C LEU A 996 -14.79 42.47 -10.24
N SER A 997 -15.32 42.32 -9.01
CA SER A 997 -16.48 42.94 -8.32
C SER A 997 -17.84 42.18 -8.28
N GLY A 998 -18.21 41.63 -7.09
CA GLY A 998 -19.58 41.30 -6.63
C GLY A 998 -20.03 39.83 -6.66
N GLY A 999 -20.18 39.15 -5.49
CA GLY A 999 -20.38 37.69 -5.32
C GLY A 999 -21.64 36.99 -5.88
N ALA A 1000 -21.62 35.65 -5.91
CA ALA A 1000 -22.59 34.79 -6.61
C ALA A 1000 -23.46 33.89 -5.69
N THR A 1001 -24.71 33.64 -6.11
CA THR A 1001 -25.66 32.67 -5.51
C THR A 1001 -26.16 31.74 -6.62
N VAL A 1002 -26.13 30.42 -6.39
CA VAL A 1002 -26.71 29.42 -7.32
C VAL A 1002 -28.21 29.29 -7.04
N LEU A 1003 -29.03 29.24 -8.09
CA LEU A 1003 -30.47 29.02 -7.98
C LEU A 1003 -30.74 27.52 -7.77
N GLY A 1004 -30.67 27.11 -6.51
CA GLY A 1004 -30.71 25.74 -5.98
C GLY A 1004 -29.84 25.75 -4.72
N GLY A 1005 -30.21 25.09 -3.62
CA GLY A 1005 -29.60 25.34 -2.29
C GLY A 1005 -28.11 24.97 -2.13
N GLY A 1006 -27.36 24.72 -3.20
CA GLY A 1006 -25.91 24.53 -3.20
C GLY A 1006 -25.12 25.84 -3.00
N ARG A 1007 -23.90 25.74 -2.48
CA ARG A 1007 -23.06 26.89 -2.11
C ARG A 1007 -21.77 26.90 -2.93
N ILE A 1008 -21.55 27.96 -3.72
CA ILE A 1008 -20.24 28.25 -4.33
C ILE A 1008 -19.55 29.29 -3.44
N LEU A 1009 -18.36 28.95 -2.93
CA LEU A 1009 -17.54 29.81 -2.09
C LEU A 1009 -16.35 30.34 -2.89
N THR A 1010 -16.17 31.66 -2.91
CA THR A 1010 -15.01 32.34 -3.52
C THR A 1010 -14.20 33.04 -2.43
N ALA A 1011 -12.88 32.83 -2.41
CA ALA A 1011 -12.02 33.38 -1.34
C ALA A 1011 -11.77 34.91 -1.43
N GLY A 1012 -12.13 35.56 -2.55
CA GLY A 1012 -12.03 37.01 -2.73
C GLY A 1012 -13.40 37.69 -2.88
N GLY A 1013 -13.60 38.85 -2.24
CA GLY A 1013 -14.81 39.64 -2.40
C GLY A 1013 -14.90 40.24 -3.81
N GLY A 1014 -15.57 39.56 -4.75
CA GLY A 1014 -15.49 40.04 -6.12
C GLY A 1014 -16.14 39.31 -7.31
N THR A 1015 -16.95 38.25 -7.21
CA THR A 1015 -17.23 37.42 -8.41
C THR A 1015 -18.69 37.46 -8.92
N VAL A 1016 -18.96 38.11 -10.07
CA VAL A 1016 -20.29 38.11 -10.72
C VAL A 1016 -20.52 36.81 -11.50
N MET A 1017 -21.63 36.13 -11.22
CA MET A 1017 -22.12 35.02 -12.03
C MET A 1017 -23.24 35.52 -12.96
N MET A 1018 -22.96 35.67 -14.26
CA MET A 1018 -23.99 35.90 -15.27
C MET A 1018 -24.46 34.57 -15.84
N LEU A 1019 -25.65 34.13 -15.41
CA LEU A 1019 -26.40 33.06 -16.05
C LEU A 1019 -27.40 33.71 -17.03
N ARG A 1020 -27.40 33.28 -18.28
CA ARG A 1020 -28.45 33.67 -19.25
C ARG A 1020 -29.71 32.87 -19.04
#